data_AF-A0A3D0FLZ5-F1
#
_entry.id   AF-A0A3D0FLZ5-F1
#
_cell.length_a   1.000
_cell.length_b   1.000
_cell.length_c   1.000
_cell.angle_alpha   90.00
_cell.angle_beta   90.00
_cell.angle_gamma   90.00
#
_symmetry.space_group_name_H-M   'P 1'
#
loop_
_entity.id
_entity.type
_entity.pdbx_description
1 polymer ?
#
loop_
_entity_poly.entity_id
_entity_poly.type
_entity_poly.pdbx_seq_one_letter_code
_entity_poly.pdbx_strand_id
1 'polypeptide(L)'
;MKRLEIFALMLVMAACCYAAPRNVSQAAEIAAERLSLSGKRSVRAKALQSSMTMDSTAGFYVFNADGGGFVLVSGDDRAVPVLAYSDEGSLDINNAPENVRAWLDIYEHQMQLISHSDLEVSEPVTDNVYDTAVKPLLGNIRWDQGNPYNILCPIYSGTEHCAVGCVATAMAQIMLYYRYPQQGYGSVSYTDGLNHNVNANFGNTTYDWDNMLTSYIGEHNGRQDTAAAVLSYHCGAAVEMEYYQSSGATEYYVPYALYYYFGYDDGMTLLDRDVYQAAEWNNIVKTELDAGRPVFYSATTLSREGHAFVVDGYNKQGLFHLNWGWGGMSNGYFSLSALNPGVQGIGGSPSLDGFNCHQDMVIGIMPSTGHSDYVYGDLRLDALEPKRISYDKASGVTITAQNLVNSDVSEREVTLALGVYDSQGNLMGIYGERSYTIYPIYPQYPRFANLHFANLAVGNYEIRLLYSNYEGDEWHTAAYMYGTPCSLPMQITEEQVLFTEMDKSLDLELIDIRATTPLYGKNLRTTMKGGFEYTVTNHGAEYYDTVRIAMRKVGEQDYTLIGNKVMLNVPTDEVVTVSTNELVSVGVGMYELALAIYQRGVAEPVEYLNNGTVVEVLQPPFRQSYLLEVTEPMSFADNDHVYQDYTNLSITLSNSGSVYCGTVEVYIYSADDTDQYYVLQAFAPRFVCLSGNETVTLVFDDILELDAGQYTAYAYYTNTLGSAISLNPTLNSTVNFTMVDGKHGTALQSTRQDDMVINIEPEGNTMFIATEGKKQAKIYDTLGRLAASVETNENIDVSTLSRGIYIVRVGDMTRKIFIK
;
A
#
# COMPACT_ATOMS: atom_id res chain seq x y z
N MET A 1 11.03 -9.12 -68.43
CA MET A 1 9.60 -8.87 -68.13
C MET A 1 8.94 -10.18 -67.64
N LYS A 2 9.04 -10.47 -66.33
CA LYS A 2 8.29 -11.51 -65.59
C LYS A 2 8.70 -11.62 -64.10
N ARG A 3 9.19 -10.53 -63.48
CA ARG A 3 9.59 -10.50 -62.07
C ARG A 3 9.21 -9.20 -61.35
N LEU A 4 8.20 -8.49 -61.86
CA LEU A 4 7.69 -7.25 -61.25
C LEU A 4 6.22 -7.33 -60.81
N GLU A 5 5.58 -8.50 -60.90
CA GLU A 5 4.14 -8.65 -60.58
C GLU A 5 3.86 -9.39 -59.27
N ILE A 6 4.88 -9.89 -58.55
CA ILE A 6 4.68 -10.58 -57.26
C ILE A 6 4.88 -9.64 -56.05
N PHE A 7 5.49 -8.47 -56.25
CA PHE A 7 5.70 -7.48 -55.17
C PHE A 7 4.52 -6.51 -54.99
N ALA A 8 3.53 -6.53 -55.87
CA ALA A 8 2.38 -5.62 -55.84
C ALA A 8 1.09 -6.24 -55.26
N LEU A 9 1.13 -7.51 -54.82
CA LEU A 9 -0.04 -8.21 -54.25
C LEU A 9 0.08 -8.53 -52.74
N MET A 10 1.18 -8.18 -52.08
CA MET A 10 1.34 -8.30 -50.61
C MET A 10 1.26 -6.96 -49.87
N LEU A 11 0.87 -5.88 -50.54
CA LEU A 11 0.89 -4.51 -49.98
C LEU A 11 -0.48 -3.83 -49.97
N VAL A 12 -1.57 -4.61 -50.06
CA VAL A 12 -2.95 -4.13 -49.84
C VAL A 12 -3.73 -5.19 -49.05
N MET A 13 -3.43 -5.28 -47.75
CA MET A 13 -4.37 -5.57 -46.65
C MET A 13 -3.68 -5.46 -45.28
N ALA A 14 -2.79 -4.48 -45.10
CA ALA A 14 -2.68 -3.86 -43.79
C ALA A 14 -3.83 -2.86 -43.74
N ALA A 15 -5.03 -3.33 -43.37
CA ALA A 15 -6.01 -2.40 -42.86
C ALA A 15 -5.33 -1.76 -41.65
N CYS A 16 -5.05 -0.46 -41.73
CA CYS A 16 -4.95 0.33 -40.52
C CYS A 16 -6.28 0.11 -39.80
N CYS A 17 -6.29 -0.79 -38.82
CA CYS A 17 -7.39 -0.89 -37.88
C CYS A 17 -7.33 0.39 -37.07
N TYR A 18 -7.90 1.46 -37.61
CA TYR A 18 -8.29 2.57 -36.78
C TYR A 18 -9.31 1.99 -35.81
N ALA A 19 -9.03 2.13 -34.52
CA ALA A 19 -9.99 1.94 -33.46
C ALA A 19 -11.35 2.51 -33.89
N ALA A 20 -12.37 1.65 -33.94
CA ALA A 20 -13.69 1.97 -34.45
C ALA A 20 -14.80 1.36 -33.56
N PRO A 21 -15.97 2.03 -33.51
CA PRO A 21 -17.15 1.44 -32.92
C PRO A 21 -17.46 0.05 -33.51
N ARG A 22 -17.62 -0.95 -32.64
CA ARG A 22 -17.98 -2.31 -33.07
C ARG A 22 -19.40 -2.33 -33.57
N ASN A 23 -19.62 -2.98 -34.70
CA ASN A 23 -20.96 -3.30 -35.17
C ASN A 23 -21.47 -4.61 -34.54
N VAL A 24 -22.79 -4.84 -34.61
CA VAL A 24 -23.46 -6.04 -34.08
C VAL A 24 -22.83 -7.34 -34.58
N SER A 25 -22.32 -7.39 -35.82
CA SER A 25 -21.72 -8.59 -36.40
C SER A 25 -20.36 -8.91 -35.77
N GLN A 26 -19.50 -7.90 -35.58
CA GLN A 26 -18.22 -8.06 -34.89
C GLN A 26 -18.44 -8.47 -33.43
N ALA A 27 -19.41 -7.84 -32.77
CA ALA A 27 -19.75 -8.21 -31.41
C ALA A 27 -20.33 -9.62 -31.29
N ALA A 28 -21.08 -10.07 -32.31
CA ALA A 28 -21.61 -11.44 -32.38
C ALA A 28 -20.51 -12.48 -32.56
N GLU A 29 -19.46 -12.18 -33.32
CA GLU A 29 -18.29 -13.05 -33.49
C GLU A 29 -17.54 -13.22 -32.16
N ILE A 30 -17.29 -12.14 -31.42
CA ILE A 30 -16.65 -12.16 -30.09
C ILE A 30 -17.49 -12.98 -29.10
N ALA A 31 -18.81 -12.77 -29.09
CA ALA A 31 -19.72 -13.55 -28.26
C ALA A 31 -19.72 -15.04 -28.66
N ALA A 32 -19.70 -15.35 -29.96
CA ALA A 32 -19.69 -16.72 -30.45
C ALA A 32 -18.36 -17.43 -30.11
N GLU A 33 -17.23 -16.73 -30.21
CA GLU A 33 -15.91 -17.23 -29.80
C GLU A 33 -15.92 -17.56 -28.30
N ARG A 34 -16.35 -16.62 -27.45
CA ARG A 34 -16.44 -16.85 -26.01
C ARG A 34 -17.37 -18.01 -25.66
N LEU A 35 -18.53 -18.14 -26.32
CA LEU A 35 -19.48 -19.22 -26.08
C LEU A 35 -19.03 -20.58 -26.66
N SER A 36 -18.14 -20.57 -27.67
CA SER A 36 -17.57 -21.79 -28.25
C SER A 36 -16.61 -22.49 -27.29
N LEU A 37 -15.90 -21.74 -26.44
CA LEU A 37 -15.09 -22.26 -25.33
C LEU A 37 -15.95 -23.05 -24.31
N SER A 38 -17.24 -22.73 -24.23
CA SER A 38 -18.22 -23.37 -23.34
C SER A 38 -19.09 -24.43 -24.04
N GLY A 39 -18.84 -24.74 -25.32
CA GLY A 39 -19.52 -25.81 -26.05
C GLY A 39 -20.96 -25.52 -26.52
N LYS A 40 -21.44 -24.27 -26.48
CA LYS A 40 -22.83 -23.89 -26.82
C LYS A 40 -22.92 -23.32 -28.24
N ARG A 41 -24.00 -23.64 -28.99
CA ARG A 41 -24.23 -23.15 -30.37
C ARG A 41 -25.58 -22.47 -30.53
N SER A 42 -25.53 -21.24 -31.07
CA SER A 42 -26.57 -20.23 -31.38
C SER A 42 -26.88 -19.18 -30.30
N VAL A 43 -26.96 -17.93 -30.76
CA VAL A 43 -27.09 -16.70 -29.96
C VAL A 43 -28.19 -15.79 -30.52
N ARG A 44 -28.98 -15.19 -29.62
CA ARG A 44 -29.89 -14.08 -29.93
C ARG A 44 -29.27 -12.77 -29.45
N ALA A 45 -29.08 -11.84 -30.38
CA ALA A 45 -28.49 -10.53 -30.12
C ALA A 45 -29.55 -9.48 -29.81
N LYS A 46 -29.30 -8.62 -28.80
CA LYS A 46 -30.09 -7.41 -28.55
C LYS A 46 -29.12 -6.25 -28.26
N ALA A 47 -29.22 -5.18 -29.04
CA ALA A 47 -28.42 -3.96 -28.87
C ALA A 47 -29.20 -2.94 -28.01
N LEU A 48 -28.50 -2.24 -27.12
CA LEU A 48 -29.02 -1.07 -26.42
C LEU A 48 -28.38 0.19 -27.04
N GLN A 49 -29.20 1.18 -27.40
CA GLN A 49 -28.73 2.43 -28.00
C GLN A 49 -29.17 3.60 -27.11
N SER A 50 -28.23 4.39 -26.61
CA SER A 50 -28.51 5.65 -25.92
C SER A 50 -29.20 6.62 -26.89
N SER A 51 -30.37 7.11 -26.48
CA SER A 51 -31.09 8.16 -27.18
C SER A 51 -30.64 9.49 -26.59
N MET A 52 -29.49 10.02 -27.04
CA MET A 52 -29.17 11.45 -26.94
C MET A 52 -27.94 11.85 -27.78
N THR A 53 -27.82 11.40 -29.05
CA THR A 53 -27.06 12.07 -30.15
C THR A 53 -27.16 11.23 -31.43
N MET A 54 -26.94 11.85 -32.59
CA MET A 54 -27.16 11.26 -33.93
C MET A 54 -26.02 10.35 -34.45
N ASP A 55 -25.04 9.98 -33.63
CA ASP A 55 -23.99 9.03 -34.03
C ASP A 55 -24.36 7.58 -33.65
N SER A 56 -24.34 6.71 -34.65
CA SER A 56 -25.03 5.42 -34.69
C SER A 56 -24.32 4.26 -33.95
N THR A 57 -23.80 4.49 -32.75
CA THR A 57 -22.95 3.49 -32.05
C THR A 57 -23.57 3.06 -30.71
N ALA A 58 -23.74 1.75 -30.52
CA ALA A 58 -24.26 1.18 -29.27
C ALA A 58 -23.13 1.11 -28.23
N GLY A 59 -23.40 1.41 -26.95
CA GLY A 59 -22.40 1.28 -25.89
C GLY A 59 -21.95 -0.17 -25.65
N PHE A 60 -22.85 -1.14 -25.79
CA PHE A 60 -22.55 -2.56 -25.70
C PHE A 60 -23.63 -3.41 -26.38
N TYR A 61 -23.35 -4.71 -26.52
CA TYR A 61 -24.24 -5.71 -27.11
C TYR A 61 -24.44 -6.88 -26.15
N VAL A 62 -25.69 -7.35 -25.99
CA VAL A 62 -25.99 -8.58 -25.24
C VAL A 62 -26.38 -9.71 -26.18
N PHE A 63 -25.71 -10.85 -26.00
CA PHE A 63 -25.98 -12.08 -26.72
C PHE A 63 -26.39 -13.18 -25.74
N ASN A 64 -27.64 -13.61 -25.81
CA ASN A 64 -28.15 -14.74 -25.01
C ASN A 64 -28.06 -16.04 -25.80
N ALA A 65 -27.52 -17.11 -25.22
CA ALA A 65 -27.39 -18.41 -25.87
C ALA A 65 -28.70 -19.22 -25.78
N ASP A 66 -29.07 -19.97 -26.83
CA ASP A 66 -30.31 -20.76 -26.87
C ASP A 66 -30.30 -22.02 -25.94
N GLY A 67 -29.31 -22.13 -25.04
CA GLY A 67 -29.16 -23.19 -24.01
C GLY A 67 -28.74 -22.66 -22.64
N GLY A 68 -29.03 -21.39 -22.34
CA GLY A 68 -28.61 -20.69 -21.12
C GLY A 68 -27.18 -20.14 -21.22
N GLY A 69 -26.95 -19.01 -20.57
CA GLY A 69 -25.75 -18.19 -20.64
C GLY A 69 -25.95 -16.93 -21.48
N PHE A 70 -25.14 -15.90 -21.19
CA PHE A 70 -25.11 -14.66 -21.94
C PHE A 70 -23.69 -14.13 -22.07
N VAL A 71 -23.45 -13.28 -23.08
CA VAL A 71 -22.22 -12.50 -23.22
C VAL A 71 -22.59 -11.04 -23.47
N LEU A 72 -22.01 -10.16 -22.67
CA LEU A 72 -22.03 -8.71 -22.82
C LEU A 72 -20.73 -8.29 -23.51
N VAL A 73 -20.83 -7.73 -24.71
CA VAL A 73 -19.70 -7.39 -25.57
C VAL A 73 -19.62 -5.87 -25.70
N SER A 74 -18.42 -5.29 -25.57
CA SER A 74 -18.27 -3.83 -25.67
C SER A 74 -18.62 -3.32 -27.07
N GLY A 75 -19.14 -2.09 -27.12
CA GLY A 75 -19.57 -1.41 -28.35
C GLY A 75 -18.45 -0.72 -29.12
N ASP A 76 -17.23 -0.71 -28.59
CA ASP A 76 -16.05 -0.06 -29.18
C ASP A 76 -14.85 -0.99 -29.05
N ASP A 77 -14.03 -1.07 -30.12
CA ASP A 77 -12.89 -1.98 -30.15
C ASP A 77 -11.68 -1.49 -29.33
N ARG A 78 -11.70 -0.24 -28.86
CA ARG A 78 -10.78 0.31 -27.84
C ARG A 78 -11.05 -0.20 -26.43
N ALA A 79 -12.17 -0.89 -26.20
CA ALA A 79 -12.55 -1.45 -24.91
C ALA A 79 -12.39 -2.98 -24.88
N VAL A 80 -12.20 -3.53 -23.67
CA VAL A 80 -12.08 -4.98 -23.46
C VAL A 80 -13.24 -5.72 -24.13
N PRO A 81 -12.98 -6.79 -24.93
CA PRO A 81 -14.00 -7.32 -25.82
C PRO A 81 -15.26 -7.84 -25.15
N VAL A 82 -15.10 -8.56 -24.05
CA VAL A 82 -16.20 -9.12 -23.26
C VAL A 82 -16.25 -8.37 -21.93
N LEU A 83 -17.29 -7.57 -21.74
CA LEU A 83 -17.52 -6.79 -20.52
C LEU A 83 -18.04 -7.68 -19.39
N ALA A 84 -18.84 -8.69 -19.71
CA ALA A 84 -19.33 -9.70 -18.79
C ALA A 84 -19.82 -10.93 -19.54
N TYR A 85 -19.86 -12.09 -18.88
CA TYR A 85 -20.53 -13.26 -19.42
C TYR A 85 -21.02 -14.16 -18.29
N SER A 86 -21.93 -15.08 -18.63
CA SER A 86 -22.34 -16.19 -17.79
C SER A 86 -22.53 -17.42 -18.67
N ASP A 87 -22.13 -18.58 -18.19
CA ASP A 87 -22.42 -19.85 -18.86
C ASP A 87 -23.86 -20.33 -18.60
N GLU A 88 -24.60 -19.69 -17.68
CA GLU A 88 -25.99 -20.04 -17.32
C GLU A 88 -26.94 -18.83 -17.30
N GLY A 89 -28.26 -19.05 -17.38
CA GLY A 89 -29.27 -17.99 -17.32
C GLY A 89 -29.42 -17.16 -18.60
N SER A 90 -29.96 -15.94 -18.50
CA SER A 90 -30.04 -14.99 -19.62
C SER A 90 -30.11 -13.57 -19.07
N LEU A 91 -29.53 -12.59 -19.77
CA LEU A 91 -29.61 -11.19 -19.39
C LEU A 91 -30.71 -10.49 -20.21
N ASP A 92 -31.78 -10.05 -19.54
CA ASP A 92 -32.80 -9.16 -20.11
C ASP A 92 -32.69 -7.76 -19.52
N ILE A 93 -32.00 -6.88 -20.24
CA ILE A 93 -31.69 -5.51 -19.82
C ILE A 93 -32.96 -4.70 -19.53
N ASN A 94 -34.07 -4.96 -20.24
CA ASN A 94 -35.29 -4.16 -20.10
C ASN A 94 -36.03 -4.44 -18.79
N ASN A 95 -35.80 -5.61 -18.19
CA ASN A 95 -36.40 -6.04 -16.93
C ASN A 95 -35.35 -6.25 -15.83
N ALA A 96 -34.13 -5.73 -16.03
CA ALA A 96 -33.05 -5.84 -15.06
C ALA A 96 -33.40 -5.08 -13.76
N PRO A 97 -33.07 -5.64 -12.58
CA PRO A 97 -33.11 -4.92 -11.31
C PRO A 97 -32.29 -3.61 -11.38
N GLU A 98 -32.64 -2.63 -10.56
CA GLU A 98 -32.09 -1.26 -10.65
C GLU A 98 -30.57 -1.21 -10.47
N ASN A 99 -30.01 -2.05 -9.62
CA ASN A 99 -28.56 -2.23 -9.45
C ASN A 99 -27.87 -2.76 -10.72
N VAL A 100 -28.48 -3.70 -11.44
CA VAL A 100 -27.94 -4.21 -12.72
C VAL A 100 -28.05 -3.14 -13.81
N ARG A 101 -29.10 -2.30 -13.78
CA ARG A 101 -29.23 -1.17 -14.71
C ARG A 101 -28.16 -0.11 -14.45
N ALA A 102 -27.94 0.27 -13.19
CA ALA A 102 -26.88 1.21 -12.82
C ALA A 102 -25.49 0.73 -13.23
N TRP A 103 -25.20 -0.57 -13.08
CA TRP A 103 -23.95 -1.18 -13.56
C TRP A 103 -23.81 -1.12 -15.09
N LEU A 104 -24.89 -1.40 -15.84
CA LEU A 104 -24.88 -1.27 -17.30
C LEU A 104 -24.74 0.19 -17.75
N ASP A 105 -25.28 1.15 -16.99
CA ASP A 105 -25.13 2.59 -17.23
C ASP A 105 -23.67 3.05 -17.04
N ILE A 106 -22.92 2.43 -16.12
CA ILE A 106 -21.47 2.66 -15.95
C ILE A 106 -20.71 2.24 -17.21
N TYR A 107 -20.96 1.03 -17.74
CA TYR A 107 -20.34 0.63 -19.00
C TYR A 107 -20.75 1.54 -20.15
N GLU A 108 -22.01 1.95 -20.23
CA GLU A 108 -22.44 2.88 -21.27
C GLU A 108 -21.72 4.24 -21.16
N HIS A 109 -21.54 4.76 -19.95
CA HIS A 109 -20.78 5.99 -19.71
C HIS A 109 -19.30 5.85 -20.07
N GLN A 110 -18.67 4.74 -19.69
CA GLN A 110 -17.28 4.43 -20.06
C GLN A 110 -17.10 4.38 -21.58
N MET A 111 -18.05 3.77 -22.30
CA MET A 111 -17.99 3.68 -23.77
C MET A 111 -18.24 5.04 -24.46
N GLN A 112 -19.04 5.92 -23.84
CA GLN A 112 -19.19 7.30 -24.30
C GLN A 112 -17.92 8.12 -24.09
N LEU A 113 -17.20 7.92 -22.98
CA LEU A 113 -15.92 8.59 -22.73
C LEU A 113 -14.86 8.15 -23.75
N ILE A 114 -14.79 6.84 -24.04
CA ILE A 114 -13.89 6.28 -25.05
C ILE A 114 -14.23 6.81 -26.45
N SER A 115 -15.51 6.96 -26.80
CA SER A 115 -15.91 7.48 -28.12
C SER A 115 -15.56 8.95 -28.35
N HIS A 116 -15.31 9.72 -27.29
CA HIS A 116 -14.97 11.16 -27.34
C HIS A 116 -13.49 11.48 -27.04
N SER A 117 -12.64 10.46 -26.85
CA SER A 117 -11.21 10.64 -26.57
C SER A 117 -10.33 10.12 -27.72
N ASP A 118 -9.34 10.92 -28.16
CA ASP A 118 -8.22 10.51 -29.03
C ASP A 118 -7.17 9.66 -28.28
N LEU A 119 -7.55 9.06 -27.15
CA LEU A 119 -6.68 8.29 -26.28
C LEU A 119 -6.65 6.84 -26.76
N GLU A 120 -5.46 6.35 -27.12
CA GLU A 120 -5.18 4.92 -27.13
C GLU A 120 -5.23 4.44 -25.67
N VAL A 121 -6.34 3.80 -25.29
CA VAL A 121 -6.42 3.09 -24.03
C VAL A 121 -5.66 1.79 -24.23
N SER A 122 -4.42 1.75 -23.71
CA SER A 122 -3.73 0.48 -23.50
C SER A 122 -4.55 -0.37 -22.53
N GLU A 123 -4.62 -1.67 -22.80
CA GLU A 123 -5.33 -2.65 -21.97
C GLU A 123 -4.96 -2.51 -20.47
N PRO A 124 -5.85 -2.86 -19.52
CA PRO A 124 -5.38 -3.35 -18.23
C PRO A 124 -4.73 -4.70 -18.52
N VAL A 125 -3.44 -4.65 -18.82
CA VAL A 125 -2.57 -5.80 -18.80
C VAL A 125 -2.63 -6.35 -17.38
N THR A 126 -3.37 -7.43 -17.15
CA THR A 126 -3.15 -8.25 -15.95
C THR A 126 -2.00 -9.20 -16.24
N ASP A 127 -0.85 -8.63 -16.55
CA ASP A 127 0.37 -9.41 -16.61
C ASP A 127 0.67 -9.77 -15.16
N ASN A 128 0.55 -11.06 -14.87
CA ASN A 128 1.09 -11.59 -13.65
C ASN A 128 2.60 -11.34 -13.72
N VAL A 129 3.08 -10.40 -12.91
CA VAL A 129 4.51 -10.13 -12.71
C VAL A 129 5.21 -11.37 -12.16
N TYR A 130 4.50 -12.17 -11.35
CA TYR A 130 5.00 -13.41 -10.78
C TYR A 130 4.14 -14.63 -11.16
N ASP A 131 4.82 -15.76 -11.41
CA ASP A 131 4.18 -17.05 -11.71
C ASP A 131 3.43 -17.63 -10.50
N THR A 132 3.98 -17.40 -9.30
CA THR A 132 3.50 -17.89 -8.01
C THR A 132 2.99 -16.74 -7.13
N ALA A 133 2.34 -17.10 -6.02
CA ALA A 133 1.94 -16.17 -4.97
C ALA A 133 2.03 -16.89 -3.62
N VAL A 134 2.40 -16.16 -2.57
CA VAL A 134 2.44 -16.65 -1.18
C VAL A 134 1.38 -15.90 -0.38
N LYS A 135 0.43 -16.63 0.20
CA LYS A 135 -0.56 -16.05 1.12
C LYS A 135 0.16 -15.54 2.38
N PRO A 136 -0.41 -14.56 3.11
CA PRO A 136 0.17 -14.05 4.35
C PRO A 136 0.53 -15.18 5.32
N LEU A 137 1.82 -15.35 5.58
CA LEU A 137 2.39 -16.41 6.41
C LEU A 137 1.98 -16.28 7.87
N LEU A 138 1.82 -15.05 8.36
CA LEU A 138 1.35 -14.78 9.73
C LEU A 138 -0.12 -15.19 9.93
N GLY A 139 -0.88 -15.37 8.85
CA GLY A 139 -2.30 -15.73 8.91
C GLY A 139 -3.10 -14.74 9.76
N ASN A 140 -3.68 -15.21 10.86
CA ASN A 140 -4.52 -14.40 11.73
C ASN A 140 -3.76 -13.69 12.86
N ILE A 141 -2.41 -13.73 12.86
CA ILE A 141 -1.61 -12.99 13.84
C ILE A 141 -1.73 -11.50 13.57
N ARG A 142 -2.35 -10.75 14.49
CA ARG A 142 -2.67 -9.32 14.42
C ARG A 142 -2.41 -8.67 15.76
N TRP A 143 -1.15 -8.60 16.15
CA TRP A 143 -0.76 -7.99 17.42
C TRP A 143 -0.68 -6.46 17.31
N ASP A 144 -0.77 -5.80 18.45
CA ASP A 144 -0.74 -4.34 18.59
C ASP A 144 0.27 -3.95 19.69
N GLN A 145 0.46 -2.66 19.89
CA GLN A 145 1.44 -2.10 20.83
C GLN A 145 0.82 -1.65 22.15
N GLY A 146 -0.51 -1.56 22.21
CA GLY A 146 -1.28 -1.15 23.38
C GLY A 146 -1.65 -2.31 24.31
N ASN A 147 -2.74 -2.15 25.05
CA ASN A 147 -3.28 -3.21 25.88
C ASN A 147 -3.81 -4.38 25.00
N PRO A 148 -3.65 -5.66 25.41
CA PRO A 148 -2.98 -6.16 26.60
C PRO A 148 -1.47 -6.36 26.45
N TYR A 149 -0.91 -6.13 25.26
CA TYR A 149 0.49 -6.40 24.94
C TYR A 149 1.49 -5.61 25.80
N ASN A 150 1.11 -4.42 26.28
CA ASN A 150 1.98 -3.51 27.02
C ASN A 150 1.86 -3.53 28.55
N ILE A 151 1.07 -4.42 29.14
CA ILE A 151 0.80 -4.40 30.60
C ILE A 151 2.05 -4.61 31.48
N LEU A 152 3.15 -5.10 30.91
CA LEU A 152 4.44 -5.27 31.59
C LEU A 152 5.46 -4.17 31.24
N CYS A 153 5.15 -3.30 30.28
CA CYS A 153 6.00 -2.16 29.93
C CYS A 153 6.01 -1.13 31.09
N PRO A 154 7.03 -0.25 31.17
CA PRO A 154 7.07 0.82 32.16
C PRO A 154 5.82 1.72 32.13
N ILE A 155 5.59 2.47 33.20
CA ILE A 155 4.49 3.45 33.28
C ILE A 155 5.06 4.84 32.99
N TYR A 156 4.56 5.53 31.96
CA TYR A 156 5.02 6.90 31.63
C TYR A 156 4.16 8.00 32.27
N SER A 157 2.89 7.73 32.60
CA SER A 157 1.99 8.72 33.21
C SER A 157 0.88 8.05 34.01
N GLY A 158 0.79 8.37 35.31
CA GLY A 158 -0.28 7.87 36.18
C GLY A 158 -0.35 6.34 36.24
N THR A 159 -1.31 5.75 35.54
CA THR A 159 -1.49 4.29 35.40
C THR A 159 -1.32 3.80 33.96
N GLU A 160 -0.91 4.67 33.04
CA GLU A 160 -0.74 4.36 31.62
C GLU A 160 0.64 3.76 31.36
N HIS A 161 0.62 2.56 30.78
CA HIS A 161 1.82 1.85 30.36
C HIS A 161 2.35 2.41 29.04
N CYS A 162 3.68 2.49 28.91
CA CYS A 162 4.36 2.79 27.65
C CYS A 162 3.91 1.81 26.57
N ALA A 163 3.98 2.21 25.30
CA ALA A 163 3.76 1.31 24.19
C ALA A 163 4.82 0.20 24.16
N VAL A 164 4.50 -0.96 23.58
CA VAL A 164 5.49 -2.03 23.34
C VAL A 164 6.61 -1.54 22.40
N GLY A 165 6.26 -0.77 21.38
CA GLY A 165 7.15 -0.34 20.30
C GLY A 165 6.98 -1.22 19.04
N CYS A 166 7.06 -0.59 17.86
CA CYS A 166 6.81 -1.24 16.58
C CYS A 166 7.84 -2.36 16.28
N VAL A 167 9.12 -2.11 16.56
CA VAL A 167 10.21 -3.09 16.42
C VAL A 167 9.93 -4.35 17.24
N ALA A 168 9.57 -4.19 18.52
CA ALA A 168 9.28 -5.31 19.40
C ALA A 168 8.02 -6.07 18.98
N THR A 169 7.01 -5.36 18.46
CA THR A 169 5.75 -5.95 18.00
C THR A 169 5.95 -6.76 16.72
N ALA A 170 6.68 -6.23 15.73
CA ALA A 170 7.06 -6.98 14.54
C ALA A 170 7.88 -8.24 14.89
N MET A 171 8.87 -8.10 15.78
CA MET A 171 9.67 -9.25 16.25
C MET A 171 8.79 -10.30 16.97
N ALA A 172 7.88 -9.88 17.85
CA ALA A 172 7.00 -10.79 18.58
C ALA A 172 6.03 -11.55 17.65
N GLN A 173 5.50 -10.91 16.60
CA GLN A 173 4.63 -11.56 15.61
C GLN A 173 5.37 -12.66 14.85
N ILE A 174 6.62 -12.40 14.41
CA ILE A 174 7.46 -13.41 13.76
C ILE A 174 7.80 -14.56 14.72
N MET A 175 8.09 -14.25 15.99
CA MET A 175 8.35 -15.29 16.99
C MET A 175 7.11 -16.14 17.29
N LEU A 176 5.92 -15.56 17.30
CA LEU A 176 4.66 -16.28 17.45
C LEU A 176 4.39 -17.18 16.25
N TYR A 177 4.72 -16.75 15.02
CA TYR A 177 4.62 -17.59 13.83
C TYR A 177 5.44 -18.88 13.97
N TYR A 178 6.69 -18.77 14.43
CA TYR A 178 7.53 -19.95 14.67
C TYR A 178 7.21 -20.69 15.97
N ARG A 179 6.53 -20.04 16.92
CA ARG A 179 6.33 -20.51 18.29
C ARG A 179 7.66 -20.93 18.93
N TYR A 180 8.67 -20.07 18.80
CA TYR A 180 10.04 -20.33 19.18
C TYR A 180 10.70 -19.10 19.81
N PRO A 181 11.53 -19.26 20.88
CA PRO A 181 11.96 -20.51 21.50
C PRO A 181 11.03 -21.00 22.61
N GLN A 182 11.23 -22.24 23.09
CA GLN A 182 10.53 -22.70 24.31
C GLN A 182 11.02 -21.93 25.55
N GLN A 183 12.31 -21.59 25.59
CA GLN A 183 12.97 -20.84 26.66
C GLN A 183 14.08 -19.97 26.04
N GLY A 184 14.22 -18.73 26.52
CA GLY A 184 15.26 -17.82 26.05
C GLY A 184 16.62 -18.05 26.72
N TYR A 185 17.56 -17.14 26.47
CA TYR A 185 18.95 -17.20 26.95
C TYR A 185 19.39 -15.88 27.54
N GLY A 186 20.17 -15.93 28.63
CA GLY A 186 20.75 -14.74 29.24
C GLY A 186 19.72 -13.76 29.83
N SER A 187 20.13 -12.51 30.01
CA SER A 187 19.32 -11.44 30.58
C SER A 187 19.85 -10.07 30.18
N VAL A 188 18.98 -9.06 30.17
CA VAL A 188 19.32 -7.64 30.00
C VAL A 188 18.93 -6.84 31.23
N SER A 189 19.68 -5.78 31.50
CA SER A 189 19.37 -4.76 32.49
C SER A 189 19.95 -3.43 32.03
N TYR A 190 19.10 -2.43 31.82
CA TYR A 190 19.51 -1.09 31.42
C TYR A 190 18.55 -0.03 31.98
N THR A 191 18.93 1.23 31.82
CA THR A 191 18.08 2.38 32.14
C THR A 191 17.90 3.19 30.87
N ASP A 192 16.66 3.38 30.45
CA ASP A 192 16.34 4.14 29.23
C ASP A 192 16.52 5.66 29.45
N GLY A 193 16.38 6.44 28.37
CA GLY A 193 16.52 7.90 28.37
C GLY A 193 15.51 8.64 29.27
N LEU A 194 14.41 7.98 29.69
CA LEU A 194 13.41 8.50 30.62
C LEU A 194 13.60 7.99 32.06
N ASN A 195 14.70 7.28 32.33
CA ASN A 195 15.07 6.69 33.62
C ASN A 195 14.16 5.54 34.08
N HIS A 196 13.49 4.84 33.17
CA HIS A 196 12.86 3.57 33.49
C HIS A 196 13.93 2.50 33.67
N ASN A 197 13.79 1.67 34.71
CA ASN A 197 14.68 0.53 34.91
C ASN A 197 14.10 -0.70 34.21
N VAL A 198 14.74 -1.13 33.12
CA VAL A 198 14.27 -2.24 32.28
C VAL A 198 15.10 -3.49 32.61
N ASN A 199 14.42 -4.59 32.95
CA ASN A 199 15.07 -5.87 33.25
C ASN A 199 14.28 -7.04 32.65
N ALA A 200 14.95 -7.89 31.88
CA ALA A 200 14.36 -9.14 31.40
C ALA A 200 15.37 -10.28 31.56
N ASN A 201 14.89 -11.41 32.12
CA ASN A 201 15.69 -12.63 32.25
C ASN A 201 15.11 -13.71 31.33
N PHE A 202 15.56 -13.71 30.08
CA PHE A 202 15.12 -14.66 29.06
C PHE A 202 15.49 -16.10 29.44
N GLY A 203 16.67 -16.28 30.03
CA GLY A 203 17.20 -17.58 30.49
C GLY A 203 16.35 -18.27 31.56
N ASN A 204 15.45 -17.57 32.24
CA ASN A 204 14.53 -18.12 33.23
C ASN A 204 13.06 -18.02 32.81
N THR A 205 12.79 -17.66 31.55
CA THR A 205 11.43 -17.52 31.02
C THR A 205 11.12 -18.63 30.04
N THR A 206 10.07 -19.40 30.35
CA THR A 206 9.46 -20.35 29.41
C THR A 206 8.26 -19.69 28.75
N TYR A 207 8.25 -19.61 27.42
CA TYR A 207 7.19 -18.92 26.67
C TYR A 207 5.95 -19.82 26.54
N ASP A 208 4.78 -19.30 26.97
CA ASP A 208 3.50 -20.02 26.98
C ASP A 208 2.76 -19.85 25.63
N TRP A 209 3.35 -20.40 24.57
CA TRP A 209 2.85 -20.28 23.19
C TRP A 209 1.39 -20.74 23.02
N ASP A 210 0.91 -21.68 23.84
CA ASP A 210 -0.48 -22.17 23.79
C ASP A 210 -1.50 -21.15 24.30
N ASN A 211 -1.07 -20.18 25.11
CA ASN A 211 -1.90 -19.10 25.62
C ASN A 211 -1.67 -17.78 24.89
N MET A 212 -0.78 -17.74 23.90
CA MET A 212 -0.61 -16.58 23.01
C MET A 212 -1.61 -16.69 21.86
N LEU A 213 -2.63 -15.83 21.88
CA LEU A 213 -3.62 -15.78 20.80
C LEU A 213 -3.06 -15.09 19.58
N THR A 214 -3.62 -15.39 18.41
CA THR A 214 -3.26 -14.71 17.16
C THR A 214 -3.81 -13.27 17.15
N SER A 215 -4.94 -13.01 17.80
CA SER A 215 -5.50 -11.67 18.03
C SER A 215 -6.13 -11.59 19.42
N TYR A 216 -6.14 -10.40 19.99
CA TYR A 216 -6.77 -10.09 21.28
C TYR A 216 -8.03 -9.23 21.13
N ILE A 217 -8.64 -9.26 19.95
CA ILE A 217 -9.94 -8.64 19.69
C ILE A 217 -11.03 -9.60 20.15
N GLY A 218 -11.85 -9.19 21.11
CA GLY A 218 -12.94 -10.00 21.67
C GLY A 218 -12.62 -10.62 23.03
N GLU A 219 -13.15 -11.80 23.33
CA GLU A 219 -12.97 -12.45 24.64
C GLU A 219 -11.58 -13.08 24.80
N HIS A 220 -10.85 -12.65 25.82
CA HIS A 220 -9.60 -13.24 26.28
C HIS A 220 -9.53 -13.20 27.81
N ASN A 221 -8.55 -13.87 28.41
CA ASN A 221 -8.38 -13.94 29.86
C ASN A 221 -6.98 -13.55 30.32
N GLY A 222 -6.83 -13.25 31.61
CA GLY A 222 -5.57 -12.72 32.16
C GLY A 222 -4.33 -13.60 31.95
N ARG A 223 -4.47 -14.93 31.77
CA ARG A 223 -3.32 -15.79 31.42
C ARG A 223 -2.86 -15.54 29.99
N GLN A 224 -3.82 -15.40 29.06
CA GLN A 224 -3.53 -15.08 27.67
C GLN A 224 -2.91 -13.69 27.55
N ASP A 225 -3.44 -12.71 28.29
CA ASP A 225 -2.92 -11.34 28.34
C ASP A 225 -1.47 -11.32 28.83
N THR A 226 -1.21 -12.02 29.93
CA THR A 226 0.14 -12.13 30.50
C THR A 226 1.10 -12.83 29.55
N ALA A 227 0.65 -13.88 28.85
CA ALA A 227 1.51 -14.61 27.90
C ALA A 227 1.98 -13.69 26.76
N ALA A 228 1.07 -12.95 26.12
CA ALA A 228 1.45 -11.98 25.08
C ALA A 228 2.33 -10.86 25.64
N ALA A 229 1.96 -10.30 26.80
CA ALA A 229 2.73 -9.21 27.40
C ALA A 229 4.16 -9.59 27.79
N VAL A 230 4.38 -10.82 28.25
CA VAL A 230 5.73 -11.33 28.55
C VAL A 230 6.58 -11.37 27.30
N LEU A 231 6.05 -11.91 26.18
CA LEU A 231 6.79 -11.94 24.93
C LEU A 231 7.05 -10.51 24.43
N SER A 232 6.03 -9.66 24.35
CA SER A 232 6.15 -8.28 23.89
C SER A 232 7.15 -7.45 24.70
N TYR A 233 7.11 -7.55 26.04
CA TYR A 233 8.08 -6.87 26.90
C TYR A 233 9.50 -7.42 26.71
N HIS A 234 9.67 -8.74 26.63
CA HIS A 234 10.98 -9.34 26.39
C HIS A 234 11.54 -8.91 25.03
N CYS A 235 10.71 -8.85 23.98
CA CYS A 235 11.11 -8.36 22.67
C CYS A 235 11.64 -6.92 22.75
N GLY A 236 10.92 -6.02 23.44
CA GLY A 236 11.37 -4.63 23.62
C GLY A 236 12.64 -4.51 24.46
N ALA A 237 12.73 -5.22 25.58
CA ALA A 237 13.92 -5.20 26.43
C ALA A 237 15.17 -5.72 25.70
N ALA A 238 15.01 -6.72 24.82
CA ALA A 238 16.11 -7.32 24.08
C ALA A 238 16.74 -6.39 23.03
N VAL A 239 15.99 -5.39 22.56
CA VAL A 239 16.44 -4.39 21.58
C VAL A 239 16.72 -3.01 22.20
N GLU A 240 16.93 -2.97 23.52
CA GLU A 240 17.21 -1.74 24.28
C GLU A 240 16.20 -0.62 24.03
N MET A 241 14.90 -0.97 24.00
CA MET A 241 13.79 -0.05 23.75
C MET A 241 13.81 1.20 24.66
N GLU A 242 13.62 2.36 24.04
CA GLU A 242 13.31 3.62 24.70
C GLU A 242 11.79 3.72 24.91
N TYR A 243 11.32 3.52 26.15
CA TYR A 243 9.89 3.36 26.42
C TYR A 243 9.17 4.69 26.68
N TYR A 244 8.13 4.98 25.89
CA TYR A 244 7.25 6.13 26.13
C TYR A 244 5.84 5.88 25.59
N GLN A 245 5.03 6.93 25.39
CA GLN A 245 3.72 6.82 24.73
C GLN A 245 3.84 6.22 23.31
N SER A 246 4.96 6.51 22.63
CA SER A 246 5.44 5.79 21.46
C SER A 246 6.87 5.36 21.76
N SER A 247 7.14 4.06 21.70
CA SER A 247 8.44 3.50 22.09
C SER A 247 9.29 3.23 20.86
N GLY A 248 10.58 3.54 20.95
CA GLY A 248 11.52 3.45 19.82
C GLY A 248 12.72 2.56 20.13
N ALA A 249 13.13 1.76 19.15
CA ALA A 249 14.38 1.01 19.15
C ALA A 249 14.93 1.04 17.73
N THR A 250 16.23 0.77 17.59
CA THR A 250 16.84 0.62 16.28
C THR A 250 16.80 -0.82 15.80
N GLU A 251 16.47 -1.00 14.53
CA GLU A 251 16.41 -2.26 13.78
C GLU A 251 17.73 -3.05 13.83
N TYR A 252 18.87 -2.38 13.99
CA TYR A 252 20.19 -3.04 14.11
C TYR A 252 20.27 -4.03 15.27
N TYR A 253 19.48 -3.86 16.34
CA TYR A 253 19.48 -4.78 17.46
C TYR A 253 18.67 -6.05 17.22
N VAL A 254 17.77 -6.08 16.23
CA VAL A 254 16.84 -7.20 16.01
C VAL A 254 17.56 -8.51 15.71
N PRO A 255 18.48 -8.59 14.73
CA PRO A 255 19.16 -9.84 14.45
C PRO A 255 20.00 -10.34 15.64
N TYR A 256 20.70 -9.42 16.32
CA TYR A 256 21.49 -9.74 17.51
C TYR A 256 20.61 -10.28 18.64
N ALA A 257 19.46 -9.65 18.90
CA ALA A 257 18.52 -10.06 19.93
C ALA A 257 17.95 -11.46 19.65
N LEU A 258 17.48 -11.69 18.42
CA LEU A 258 16.95 -12.97 17.96
C LEU A 258 17.97 -14.09 18.12
N TYR A 259 19.22 -13.87 17.70
CA TYR A 259 20.30 -14.84 17.86
C TYR A 259 20.65 -15.07 19.34
N TYR A 260 21.04 -14.00 20.05
CA TYR A 260 21.69 -14.13 21.36
C TYR A 260 20.72 -14.45 22.50
N TYR A 261 19.53 -13.83 22.53
CA TYR A 261 18.56 -14.01 23.62
C TYR A 261 17.48 -15.04 23.29
N PHE A 262 17.22 -15.29 22.00
CA PHE A 262 16.12 -16.17 21.57
C PHE A 262 16.57 -17.40 20.78
N GLY A 263 17.87 -17.55 20.49
CA GLY A 263 18.44 -18.75 19.87
C GLY A 263 17.98 -18.99 18.43
N TYR A 264 17.65 -17.94 17.69
CA TYR A 264 17.43 -18.01 16.25
C TYR A 264 18.74 -18.30 15.51
N ASP A 265 18.63 -18.64 14.23
CA ASP A 265 19.77 -18.94 13.37
C ASP A 265 20.74 -17.75 13.24
N ASP A 266 22.04 -18.01 13.20
CA ASP A 266 23.08 -16.96 13.12
C ASP A 266 23.30 -16.45 11.69
N GLY A 267 22.74 -17.10 10.68
CA GLY A 267 22.77 -16.67 9.27
C GLY A 267 21.79 -15.54 8.93
N MET A 268 21.24 -14.84 9.92
CA MET A 268 20.40 -13.65 9.67
C MET A 268 21.26 -12.46 9.22
N THR A 269 20.70 -11.64 8.34
CA THR A 269 21.39 -10.46 7.79
C THR A 269 20.44 -9.27 7.74
N LEU A 270 20.95 -8.08 8.12
CA LEU A 270 20.27 -6.82 7.91
C LEU A 270 20.67 -6.25 6.54
N LEU A 271 19.69 -5.91 5.70
CA LEU A 271 19.92 -5.33 4.39
C LEU A 271 19.31 -3.93 4.33
N ASP A 272 20.01 -3.00 3.66
CA ASP A 272 19.59 -1.61 3.44
C ASP A 272 19.13 -1.45 1.98
N ARG A 273 17.89 -0.99 1.76
CA ARG A 273 17.31 -0.76 0.43
C ARG A 273 18.17 0.14 -0.43
N ASP A 274 18.88 1.09 0.19
CA ASP A 274 19.73 2.04 -0.51
C ASP A 274 20.88 1.38 -1.26
N VAL A 275 21.15 0.06 -1.17
CA VAL A 275 22.22 -0.60 -1.95
C VAL A 275 21.74 -1.56 -3.04
N TYR A 276 20.43 -1.70 -3.23
CA TYR A 276 19.84 -2.65 -4.17
C TYR A 276 19.03 -1.95 -5.25
N GLN A 277 18.91 -2.55 -6.43
CA GLN A 277 17.87 -2.15 -7.40
C GLN A 277 16.50 -2.61 -6.93
N ALA A 278 15.42 -1.98 -7.42
CA ALA A 278 14.06 -2.34 -7.03
C ALA A 278 13.74 -3.82 -7.30
N ALA A 279 14.15 -4.34 -8.46
CA ALA A 279 13.92 -5.74 -8.83
C ALA A 279 14.67 -6.73 -7.92
N GLU A 280 15.93 -6.42 -7.58
CA GLU A 280 16.76 -7.24 -6.69
C GLU A 280 16.17 -7.27 -5.27
N TRP A 281 15.84 -6.09 -4.75
CA TRP A 281 15.24 -5.92 -3.44
C TRP A 281 13.92 -6.69 -3.29
N ASN A 282 13.02 -6.55 -4.27
CA ASN A 282 11.76 -7.29 -4.31
C ASN A 282 12.00 -8.80 -4.40
N ASN A 283 12.99 -9.24 -5.17
CA ASN A 283 13.30 -10.67 -5.31
C ASN A 283 13.88 -11.29 -4.03
N ILE A 284 14.64 -10.53 -3.25
CA ILE A 284 15.12 -10.98 -1.92
C ILE A 284 13.93 -11.26 -1.00
N VAL A 285 13.00 -10.31 -0.88
CA VAL A 285 11.78 -10.48 -0.08
C VAL A 285 10.97 -11.68 -0.59
N LYS A 286 10.78 -11.79 -1.90
CA LYS A 286 10.08 -12.93 -2.51
C LYS A 286 10.74 -14.27 -2.16
N THR A 287 12.06 -14.34 -2.19
CA THR A 287 12.84 -15.56 -1.89
C THR A 287 12.65 -16.00 -0.44
N GLU A 288 12.63 -15.06 0.51
CA GLU A 288 12.33 -15.35 1.91
C GLU A 288 10.90 -15.92 2.07
N LEU A 289 9.92 -15.30 1.43
CA LEU A 289 8.52 -15.70 1.49
C LEU A 289 8.26 -17.07 0.83
N ASP A 290 8.89 -17.34 -0.31
CA ASP A 290 8.87 -18.65 -0.96
C ASP A 290 9.45 -19.75 -0.06
N ALA A 291 10.43 -19.40 0.78
CA ALA A 291 11.01 -20.30 1.77
C ALA A 291 10.21 -20.36 3.08
N GLY A 292 9.07 -19.68 3.17
CA GLY A 292 8.22 -19.66 4.36
C GLY A 292 8.79 -18.84 5.52
N ARG A 293 9.64 -17.85 5.23
CA ARG A 293 10.23 -16.95 6.23
C ARG A 293 9.59 -15.56 6.15
N PRO A 294 8.78 -15.14 7.15
CA PRO A 294 8.33 -13.76 7.25
C PRO A 294 9.51 -12.81 7.45
N VAL A 295 9.47 -11.66 6.79
CA VAL A 295 10.57 -10.69 6.77
C VAL A 295 10.27 -9.57 7.75
N PHE A 296 11.15 -9.36 8.73
CA PHE A 296 11.12 -8.12 9.52
C PHE A 296 11.54 -6.97 8.62
N TYR A 297 10.78 -5.89 8.64
CA TYR A 297 10.99 -4.76 7.75
C TYR A 297 10.83 -3.45 8.52
N SER A 298 11.67 -2.47 8.23
CA SER A 298 11.56 -1.11 8.77
C SER A 298 11.74 -0.08 7.67
N ALA A 299 11.15 1.09 7.86
CA ALA A 299 11.31 2.21 6.95
C ALA A 299 11.00 3.52 7.66
N THR A 300 11.41 4.64 7.07
CA THR A 300 11.11 5.98 7.56
C THR A 300 10.31 6.80 6.58
N THR A 301 9.61 7.82 7.09
CA THR A 301 9.15 8.94 6.27
C THR A 301 10.33 9.80 5.83
N LEU A 302 10.09 10.76 4.94
CA LEU A 302 11.09 11.77 4.55
C LEU A 302 11.56 12.63 5.73
N SER A 303 10.73 12.78 6.76
CA SER A 303 11.03 13.51 8.00
C SER A 303 11.85 12.67 9.00
N ARG A 304 12.29 11.46 8.61
CA ARG A 304 13.01 10.49 9.44
C ARG A 304 12.20 9.99 10.64
N GLU A 305 10.88 9.89 10.46
CA GLU A 305 9.99 9.24 11.42
C GLU A 305 9.92 7.75 11.04
N GLY A 306 10.41 6.87 11.91
CA GLY A 306 10.58 5.44 11.60
C GLY A 306 9.41 4.57 12.06
N HIS A 307 9.19 3.47 11.35
CA HIS A 307 8.25 2.41 11.74
C HIS A 307 8.77 1.04 11.30
N ALA A 308 8.38 -0.01 12.03
CA ALA A 308 8.74 -1.39 11.74
C ALA A 308 7.48 -2.27 11.67
N PHE A 309 7.49 -3.23 10.74
CA PHE A 309 6.37 -4.07 10.37
C PHE A 309 6.89 -5.41 9.80
N VAL A 310 5.97 -6.31 9.44
CA VAL A 310 6.33 -7.62 8.86
C VAL A 310 5.82 -7.71 7.43
N VAL A 311 6.69 -8.09 6.50
CA VAL A 311 6.28 -8.51 5.15
C VAL A 311 6.16 -10.03 5.16
N ASP A 312 4.98 -10.56 4.88
CA ASP A 312 4.68 -11.99 5.09
C ASP A 312 3.90 -12.64 3.94
N GLY A 313 3.71 -11.97 2.80
CA GLY A 313 3.10 -12.57 1.62
C GLY A 313 3.33 -11.76 0.36
N TYR A 314 2.94 -12.30 -0.80
CA TYR A 314 2.93 -11.55 -2.06
C TYR A 314 1.93 -12.16 -3.06
N ASN A 315 1.39 -11.32 -3.96
CA ASN A 315 0.43 -11.73 -4.98
C ASN A 315 1.05 -11.78 -6.39
N LYS A 316 0.28 -12.28 -7.37
CA LYS A 316 0.77 -12.42 -8.75
C LYS A 316 0.97 -11.09 -9.46
N GLN A 317 0.36 -10.01 -8.95
CA GLN A 317 0.49 -8.65 -9.46
C GLN A 317 1.80 -7.98 -9.01
N GLY A 318 2.63 -8.66 -8.22
CA GLY A 318 3.90 -8.09 -7.75
C GLY A 318 3.82 -7.30 -6.45
N LEU A 319 2.66 -7.28 -5.78
CA LEU A 319 2.46 -6.58 -4.51
C LEU A 319 2.77 -7.51 -3.33
N PHE A 320 3.28 -6.94 -2.25
CA PHE A 320 3.67 -7.63 -1.02
C PHE A 320 2.67 -7.36 0.09
N HIS A 321 2.29 -8.40 0.84
CA HIS A 321 1.41 -8.27 2.00
C HIS A 321 2.21 -7.79 3.22
N LEU A 322 1.70 -6.76 3.88
CA LEU A 322 2.29 -6.16 5.07
C LEU A 322 1.36 -6.27 6.27
N ASN A 323 1.93 -6.70 7.40
CA ASN A 323 1.35 -6.57 8.72
C ASN A 323 2.03 -5.42 9.48
N TRP A 324 1.30 -4.33 9.71
CA TRP A 324 1.83 -3.10 10.30
C TRP A 324 2.03 -3.14 11.82
N GLY A 325 1.55 -4.19 12.49
CA GLY A 325 1.59 -4.28 13.97
C GLY A 325 0.59 -3.36 14.68
N TRP A 326 -0.57 -3.11 14.05
CA TRP A 326 -1.65 -2.27 14.56
C TRP A 326 -2.98 -3.03 14.66
N GLY A 327 -2.94 -4.27 15.16
CA GLY A 327 -4.16 -5.06 15.37
C GLY A 327 -4.89 -5.49 14.09
N GLY A 328 -4.25 -5.34 12.92
CA GLY A 328 -4.84 -5.58 11.60
C GLY A 328 -5.15 -4.29 10.82
N MET A 329 -5.16 -3.15 11.49
CA MET A 329 -5.38 -1.86 10.86
C MET A 329 -4.35 -1.60 9.76
N SER A 330 -4.84 -1.28 8.56
CA SER A 330 -4.07 -1.02 7.33
C SER A 330 -3.27 -2.20 6.75
N ASN A 331 -3.38 -3.41 7.31
CA ASN A 331 -2.77 -4.59 6.68
C ASN A 331 -3.31 -4.77 5.26
N GLY A 332 -2.47 -5.26 4.36
CA GLY A 332 -2.84 -5.42 2.95
C GLY A 332 -1.65 -5.50 2.02
N TYR A 333 -1.92 -5.45 0.72
CA TYR A 333 -0.92 -5.58 -0.33
C TYR A 333 -0.42 -4.21 -0.81
N PHE A 334 0.89 -4.00 -0.73
CA PHE A 334 1.58 -2.76 -1.09
C PHE A 334 2.71 -3.03 -2.09
N SER A 335 3.06 -2.01 -2.87
CA SER A 335 4.38 -1.97 -3.48
C SER A 335 5.41 -1.57 -2.42
N LEU A 336 6.60 -2.19 -2.40
CA LEU A 336 7.69 -1.79 -1.51
C LEU A 336 8.25 -0.39 -1.84
N SER A 337 7.91 0.17 -3.00
CA SER A 337 8.19 1.57 -3.34
C SER A 337 7.09 2.55 -2.92
N ALA A 338 5.96 2.06 -2.39
CA ALA A 338 4.78 2.86 -2.02
C ALA A 338 4.11 2.32 -0.74
N LEU A 339 4.83 2.42 0.37
CA LEU A 339 4.47 1.99 1.71
C LEU A 339 3.62 3.05 2.44
N ASN A 340 2.44 3.30 1.89
CA ASN A 340 1.51 4.33 2.39
C ASN A 340 0.29 3.67 3.07
N PRO A 341 0.35 3.35 4.37
CA PRO A 341 -0.81 2.80 5.07
C PRO A 341 -1.95 3.84 5.05
N GLY A 342 -3.18 3.38 4.84
CA GLY A 342 -4.34 4.27 4.81
C GLY A 342 -4.50 5.04 6.13
N VAL A 343 -4.29 4.34 7.25
CA VAL A 343 -4.36 4.87 8.61
C VAL A 343 -3.20 4.35 9.43
N GLN A 344 -2.72 5.16 10.37
CA GLN A 344 -1.58 4.81 11.22
C GLN A 344 -1.99 4.65 12.69
N GLY A 345 -1.40 3.65 13.35
CA GLY A 345 -1.62 3.33 14.77
C GLY A 345 -0.54 3.89 15.69
N ILE A 346 -0.42 3.32 16.88
CA ILE A 346 0.64 3.67 17.84
C ILE A 346 2.00 3.48 17.15
N GLY A 347 2.91 4.44 17.30
CA GLY A 347 4.19 4.43 16.59
C GLY A 347 4.14 4.89 15.13
N GLY A 348 2.97 5.28 14.62
CA GLY A 348 2.83 5.94 13.33
C GLY A 348 3.53 7.30 13.27
N SER A 349 3.72 7.79 12.04
CA SER A 349 4.36 9.07 11.74
C SER A 349 3.48 10.26 12.18
N PRO A 350 4.02 11.23 12.95
CA PRO A 350 3.35 12.50 13.20
C PRO A 350 2.94 13.26 11.94
N SER A 351 3.68 13.10 10.82
CA SER A 351 3.33 13.73 9.55
C SER A 351 2.21 13.01 8.79
N LEU A 352 1.85 11.79 9.18
CA LEU A 352 0.94 10.88 8.48
C LEU A 352 1.43 10.51 7.06
N ASP A 353 2.71 10.71 6.77
CA ASP A 353 3.32 10.30 5.51
C ASP A 353 3.57 8.78 5.49
N GLY A 354 3.73 8.20 4.29
CA GLY A 354 4.16 6.82 4.16
C GLY A 354 5.65 6.61 4.40
N PHE A 355 6.00 5.37 4.73
CA PHE A 355 7.34 4.95 5.13
C PHE A 355 8.16 4.51 3.90
N ASN A 356 8.46 5.45 3.00
CA ASN A 356 9.05 5.14 1.70
C ASN A 356 10.58 5.30 1.63
N CYS A 357 11.22 5.74 2.71
CA CYS A 357 12.65 6.09 2.75
C CYS A 357 13.40 5.19 3.74
N HIS A 358 14.74 5.10 3.60
CA HIS A 358 15.62 4.39 4.54
C HIS A 358 15.03 3.05 4.97
N GLN A 359 14.75 2.20 3.97
CA GLN A 359 14.08 0.94 4.19
C GLN A 359 15.13 -0.12 4.50
N ASP A 360 14.90 -0.90 5.54
CA ASP A 360 15.77 -2.00 5.94
C ASP A 360 14.95 -3.28 6.11
N MET A 361 15.57 -4.44 5.88
CA MET A 361 14.96 -5.73 6.16
C MET A 361 15.92 -6.67 6.85
N VAL A 362 15.40 -7.55 7.71
CA VAL A 362 16.16 -8.68 8.24
C VAL A 362 15.70 -9.95 7.53
N ILE A 363 16.64 -10.58 6.83
CA ILE A 363 16.43 -11.86 6.14
C ILE A 363 16.99 -13.03 6.95
N GLY A 364 16.60 -14.24 6.59
CA GLY A 364 17.10 -15.46 7.22
C GLY A 364 16.51 -15.74 8.59
N ILE A 365 15.46 -15.03 9.02
CA ILE A 365 14.85 -15.25 10.33
C ILE A 365 14.19 -16.64 10.35
N MET A 366 14.82 -17.57 11.04
CA MET A 366 14.28 -18.91 11.32
C MET A 366 14.88 -19.48 12.62
N PRO A 367 14.21 -20.46 13.26
CA PRO A 367 14.81 -21.21 14.36
C PRO A 367 16.12 -21.88 13.93
N SER A 368 17.13 -21.88 14.79
CA SER A 368 18.43 -22.47 14.46
C SER A 368 18.32 -23.96 14.12
N THR A 369 18.95 -24.38 13.02
CA THR A 369 19.04 -25.80 12.62
C THR A 369 20.38 -26.45 12.97
N GLY A 370 21.30 -25.69 13.59
CA GLY A 370 22.67 -26.14 13.91
C GLY A 370 23.60 -26.26 12.70
N HIS A 371 23.11 -25.96 11.49
CA HIS A 371 23.84 -25.91 10.23
C HIS A 371 23.24 -24.81 9.37
N SER A 372 23.78 -23.60 9.48
CA SER A 372 23.46 -22.50 8.57
C SER A 372 24.54 -22.42 7.49
N ASP A 373 24.13 -22.40 6.22
CA ASP A 373 24.96 -21.82 5.18
C ASP A 373 24.96 -20.32 5.48
N TYR A 374 25.94 -19.84 6.26
CA TYR A 374 26.05 -18.43 6.61
C TYR A 374 26.17 -17.62 5.32
N VAL A 375 25.10 -16.94 4.93
CA VAL A 375 25.13 -15.99 3.83
C VAL A 375 25.62 -14.69 4.44
N TYR A 376 26.89 -14.37 4.20
CA TYR A 376 27.41 -13.07 4.58
C TYR A 376 26.60 -11.98 3.88
N GLY A 377 26.18 -10.98 4.65
CA GLY A 377 25.66 -9.74 4.14
C GLY A 377 26.71 -8.99 3.35
N ASP A 378 26.27 -8.03 2.54
CA ASP A 378 27.19 -7.23 1.75
C ASP A 378 28.00 -6.28 2.62
N LEU A 379 29.30 -6.17 2.30
CA LEU A 379 30.07 -5.01 2.71
C LEU A 379 29.67 -3.83 1.84
N ARG A 380 29.19 -2.76 2.46
CA ARG A 380 28.74 -1.56 1.76
C ARG A 380 29.76 -0.44 1.92
N LEU A 381 30.01 0.33 0.86
CA LEU A 381 30.75 1.60 0.95
C LEU A 381 30.01 2.75 0.26
N ASP A 382 30.34 3.98 0.64
CA ASP A 382 29.76 5.18 0.02
C ASP A 382 30.47 5.55 -1.27
N ALA A 383 31.80 5.45 -1.30
CA ALA A 383 32.60 5.82 -2.47
C ALA A 383 34.02 5.26 -2.40
N LEU A 384 34.68 5.19 -3.57
CA LEU A 384 36.12 5.11 -3.70
C LEU A 384 36.69 6.47 -4.05
N GLU A 385 37.48 7.06 -3.15
CA GLU A 385 38.04 8.39 -3.35
C GLU A 385 39.56 8.34 -3.57
N PRO A 386 40.05 8.75 -4.76
CA PRO A 386 41.47 8.91 -4.97
C PRO A 386 41.95 10.17 -4.25
N LYS A 387 43.14 10.11 -3.64
CA LYS A 387 43.73 11.26 -2.94
C LYS A 387 43.95 12.48 -3.86
N ARG A 388 44.05 12.26 -5.17
CA ARG A 388 44.20 13.26 -6.23
C ARG A 388 43.51 12.74 -7.49
N ILE A 389 43.03 13.63 -8.33
CA ILE A 389 42.41 13.28 -9.62
C ILE A 389 43.42 13.01 -10.74
N SER A 390 44.71 13.28 -10.52
CA SER A 390 45.76 13.09 -11.52
C SER A 390 47.09 12.69 -10.86
N TYR A 391 47.77 11.74 -11.48
CA TYR A 391 49.10 11.25 -11.11
C TYR A 391 49.94 11.03 -12.36
N ASP A 392 51.27 11.19 -12.25
CA ASP A 392 52.18 10.67 -13.27
C ASP A 392 52.08 9.14 -13.31
N LYS A 393 52.16 8.53 -14.49
CA LYS A 393 51.94 7.08 -14.69
C LYS A 393 52.85 6.18 -13.85
N ALA A 394 54.05 6.65 -13.53
CA ALA A 394 55.01 5.91 -12.70
C ALA A 394 54.79 6.09 -11.19
N SER A 395 54.00 7.07 -10.77
CA SER A 395 53.78 7.39 -9.35
C SER A 395 52.83 6.40 -8.68
N GLY A 396 53.01 6.22 -7.37
CA GLY A 396 52.08 5.45 -6.54
C GLY A 396 50.78 6.23 -6.30
N VAL A 397 49.65 5.60 -6.59
CA VAL A 397 48.30 6.12 -6.35
C VAL A 397 47.84 5.75 -4.93
N THR A 398 47.03 6.61 -4.32
CA THR A 398 46.31 6.31 -3.08
C THR A 398 44.81 6.46 -3.30
N ILE A 399 44.05 5.44 -2.92
CA ILE A 399 42.58 5.41 -2.95
C ILE A 399 42.08 5.00 -1.56
N THR A 400 41.00 5.63 -1.11
CA THR A 400 40.33 5.33 0.17
C THR A 400 38.92 4.85 -0.11
N ALA A 401 38.51 3.74 0.51
CA ALA A 401 37.11 3.37 0.59
C ALA A 401 36.45 4.18 1.71
N GLN A 402 35.42 4.94 1.38
CA GLN A 402 34.71 5.81 2.31
C GLN A 402 33.53 5.06 2.93
N ASN A 403 33.39 5.15 4.26
CA ASN A 403 32.28 4.58 5.01
C ASN A 403 32.01 3.10 4.67
N LEU A 404 33.05 2.26 4.72
CA LEU A 404 32.87 0.82 4.60
C LEU A 404 32.16 0.30 5.86
N VAL A 405 30.99 -0.31 5.70
CA VAL A 405 30.15 -0.85 6.78
C VAL A 405 29.93 -2.33 6.54
N ASN A 406 30.00 -3.11 7.63
CA ASN A 406 29.56 -4.49 7.68
C ASN A 406 28.10 -4.55 8.16
N SER A 407 27.23 -5.09 7.33
CA SER A 407 25.79 -5.23 7.60
C SER A 407 25.42 -6.54 8.31
N ASP A 408 26.40 -7.40 8.57
CA ASP A 408 26.22 -8.63 9.35
C ASP A 408 26.04 -8.36 10.84
N VAL A 409 25.49 -9.37 11.54
CA VAL A 409 25.25 -9.34 12.99
C VAL A 409 26.53 -9.49 13.83
N SER A 410 27.64 -9.87 13.19
CA SER A 410 28.90 -10.20 13.83
C SER A 410 30.08 -9.56 13.10
N GLU A 411 31.20 -9.40 13.81
CA GLU A 411 32.44 -8.95 13.19
C GLU A 411 32.91 -9.93 12.12
N ARG A 412 33.47 -9.38 11.03
CA ARG A 412 33.86 -10.17 9.87
C ARG A 412 35.31 -9.93 9.54
N GLU A 413 36.08 -11.01 9.49
CA GLU A 413 37.43 -11.00 8.94
C GLU A 413 37.34 -11.12 7.42
N VAL A 414 37.90 -10.15 6.70
CA VAL A 414 37.90 -10.12 5.24
C VAL A 414 39.26 -9.71 4.70
N THR A 415 39.58 -10.16 3.50
CA THR A 415 40.65 -9.55 2.70
C THR A 415 40.03 -8.58 1.71
N LEU A 416 40.42 -7.30 1.76
CA LEU A 416 39.98 -6.26 0.84
C LEU A 416 41.03 -6.03 -0.24
N ALA A 417 40.57 -5.71 -1.46
CA ALA A 417 41.43 -5.32 -2.56
C ALA A 417 40.70 -4.40 -3.55
N LEU A 418 41.42 -3.80 -4.49
CA LEU A 418 40.84 -3.03 -5.59
C LEU A 418 40.93 -3.83 -6.90
N GLY A 419 39.79 -4.18 -7.46
CA GLY A 419 39.68 -4.79 -8.78
C GLY A 419 39.65 -3.72 -9.86
N VAL A 420 40.48 -3.87 -10.90
CA VAL A 420 40.50 -2.97 -12.06
C VAL A 420 39.91 -3.70 -13.26
N TYR A 421 38.87 -3.13 -13.86
CA TYR A 421 38.13 -3.69 -14.99
C TYR A 421 38.31 -2.83 -16.24
N ASP A 422 38.32 -3.45 -17.42
CA ASP A 422 38.27 -2.72 -18.69
C ASP A 422 36.83 -2.29 -19.05
N SER A 423 36.68 -1.55 -20.15
CA SER A 423 35.37 -1.07 -20.63
C SER A 423 34.40 -2.17 -21.08
N GLN A 424 34.82 -3.44 -21.09
CA GLN A 424 34.01 -4.61 -21.43
C GLN A 424 33.64 -5.42 -20.18
N GLY A 425 34.05 -4.95 -19.00
CA GLY A 425 33.81 -5.63 -17.72
C GLY A 425 34.80 -6.76 -17.43
N ASN A 426 35.90 -6.90 -18.18
CA ASN A 426 36.91 -7.92 -17.89
C ASN A 426 37.83 -7.45 -16.75
N LEU A 427 38.07 -8.31 -15.76
CA LEU A 427 39.01 -8.05 -14.68
C LEU A 427 40.46 -8.06 -15.21
N MET A 428 41.13 -6.91 -15.13
CA MET A 428 42.51 -6.68 -15.59
C MET A 428 43.55 -6.90 -14.48
N GLY A 429 43.14 -6.82 -13.22
CA GLY A 429 44.01 -7.12 -12.09
C GLY A 429 43.42 -6.73 -10.73
N ILE A 430 43.99 -7.31 -9.68
CA ILE A 430 43.64 -7.04 -8.27
C ILE A 430 44.85 -6.36 -7.61
N TYR A 431 44.59 -5.29 -6.86
CA TYR A 431 45.64 -4.43 -6.29
C TYR A 431 45.38 -4.15 -4.82
N GLY A 432 46.47 -4.05 -4.03
CA GLY A 432 46.41 -3.53 -2.66
C GLY A 432 45.78 -4.46 -1.64
N GLU A 433 45.80 -5.78 -1.88
CA GLU A 433 45.26 -6.81 -0.97
C GLU A 433 45.72 -6.61 0.48
N ARG A 434 44.75 -6.59 1.41
CA ARG A 434 45.02 -6.46 2.84
C ARG A 434 43.86 -6.99 3.67
N SER A 435 44.18 -7.69 4.76
CA SER A 435 43.18 -8.21 5.70
C SER A 435 42.69 -7.13 6.68
N TYR A 436 41.40 -7.17 6.98
CA TYR A 436 40.68 -6.27 7.88
C TYR A 436 39.65 -7.03 8.72
N THR A 437 39.53 -6.63 9.98
CA THR A 437 38.35 -6.94 10.81
C THR A 437 37.32 -5.82 10.62
N ILE A 438 36.20 -6.12 9.98
CA ILE A 438 35.10 -5.16 9.81
C ILE A 438 34.06 -5.41 10.90
N TYR A 439 33.96 -4.47 11.83
CA TYR A 439 32.98 -4.51 12.91
C TYR A 439 31.60 -4.12 12.37
N PRO A 440 30.53 -4.75 12.87
CA PRO A 440 29.17 -4.40 12.48
C PRO A 440 28.88 -2.94 12.85
N ILE A 441 28.17 -2.21 11.97
CA ILE A 441 27.58 -0.88 12.25
C ILE A 441 28.62 0.26 12.43
N TYR A 442 29.92 -0.03 12.51
CA TYR A 442 30.97 0.98 12.64
C TYR A 442 31.62 1.31 11.30
N PRO A 443 31.47 2.54 10.77
CA PRO A 443 32.06 2.91 9.49
C PRO A 443 33.59 2.88 9.57
N GLN A 444 34.20 2.28 8.56
CA GLN A 444 35.64 2.18 8.42
C GLN A 444 36.12 2.87 7.13
N TYR A 445 37.41 3.24 7.13
CA TYR A 445 38.03 3.96 6.01
C TYR A 445 39.29 3.24 5.49
N PRO A 446 39.15 2.03 4.90
CA PRO A 446 40.30 1.32 4.34
C PRO A 446 41.05 2.15 3.31
N ARG A 447 42.38 2.22 3.47
CA ARG A 447 43.25 3.03 2.61
C ARG A 447 44.25 2.14 1.87
N PHE A 448 44.16 2.20 0.54
CA PHE A 448 45.03 1.52 -0.40
C PHE A 448 46.08 2.50 -0.92
N ALA A 449 47.33 2.35 -0.48
CA ALA A 449 48.41 3.27 -0.82
C ALA A 449 49.49 2.59 -1.67
N ASN A 450 50.21 3.40 -2.46
CA ASN A 450 51.30 2.96 -3.32
C ASN A 450 50.86 1.96 -4.40
N LEU A 451 49.69 2.19 -4.99
CA LEU A 451 49.15 1.41 -6.10
C LEU A 451 49.83 1.84 -7.41
N HIS A 452 50.27 0.89 -8.23
CA HIS A 452 50.95 1.17 -9.50
C HIS A 452 50.20 0.54 -10.67
N PHE A 453 49.73 1.39 -11.58
CA PHE A 453 48.94 0.98 -12.76
C PHE A 453 49.74 1.04 -14.07
N ALA A 454 51.07 1.19 -13.99
CA ALA A 454 51.93 1.42 -15.15
C ALA A 454 51.90 0.29 -16.20
N ASN A 455 51.54 -0.93 -15.78
CA ASN A 455 51.44 -2.10 -16.65
C ASN A 455 50.12 -2.16 -17.44
N LEU A 456 49.15 -1.31 -17.13
CA LEU A 456 47.90 -1.22 -17.89
C LEU A 456 48.14 -0.46 -19.20
N ALA A 457 47.50 -0.95 -20.26
CA ALA A 457 47.51 -0.28 -21.56
C ALA A 457 46.79 1.08 -21.48
N VAL A 458 47.08 1.97 -22.44
CA VAL A 458 46.31 3.21 -22.59
C VAL A 458 44.85 2.86 -22.84
N GLY A 459 43.94 3.46 -22.08
CA GLY A 459 42.52 3.13 -22.14
C GLY A 459 41.75 3.62 -20.92
N ASN A 460 40.45 3.34 -20.94
CA ASN A 460 39.53 3.62 -19.84
C ASN A 460 39.28 2.34 -19.06
N TYR A 461 39.24 2.48 -17.75
CA TYR A 461 39.09 1.41 -16.78
C TYR A 461 38.14 1.84 -15.67
N GLU A 462 37.71 0.86 -14.91
CA GLU A 462 36.81 1.01 -13.78
C GLU A 462 37.43 0.33 -12.55
N ILE A 463 37.42 1.00 -11.40
CA ILE A 463 37.92 0.41 -10.14
C ILE A 463 36.76 0.11 -9.20
N ARG A 464 36.71 -1.12 -8.68
CA ARG A 464 35.73 -1.56 -7.68
C ARG A 464 36.41 -2.08 -6.42
N LEU A 465 35.79 -1.90 -5.26
CA LEU A 465 36.26 -2.54 -4.04
C LEU A 465 35.84 -4.01 -4.05
N LEU A 466 36.79 -4.90 -3.82
CA LEU A 466 36.57 -6.33 -3.71
C LEU A 466 36.83 -6.80 -2.29
N TYR A 467 36.11 -7.84 -1.87
CA TYR A 467 36.34 -8.54 -0.61
C TYR A 467 36.32 -10.06 -0.80
N SER A 468 36.99 -10.77 0.09
CA SER A 468 37.04 -12.23 0.17
C SER A 468 36.98 -12.64 1.64
N ASN A 469 36.15 -13.63 1.99
CA ASN A 469 35.87 -14.01 3.38
C ASN A 469 36.98 -14.86 4.01
N TYR A 470 37.66 -15.66 3.20
CA TYR A 470 38.71 -16.55 3.64
C TYR A 470 39.62 -16.92 2.47
N GLU A 471 40.79 -17.46 2.77
CA GLU A 471 41.77 -17.87 1.75
C GLU A 471 41.16 -18.94 0.83
N GLY A 472 41.03 -18.62 -0.46
CA GLY A 472 40.43 -19.49 -1.48
C GLY A 472 38.95 -19.25 -1.77
N ASP A 473 38.29 -18.33 -1.07
CA ASP A 473 36.97 -17.81 -1.43
C ASP A 473 37.04 -16.99 -2.74
N GLU A 474 35.92 -16.93 -3.47
CA GLU A 474 35.82 -16.07 -4.65
C GLU A 474 35.85 -14.59 -4.24
N TRP A 475 36.25 -13.72 -5.17
CA TRP A 475 36.23 -12.28 -4.94
C TRP A 475 34.82 -11.73 -5.18
N HIS A 476 34.26 -11.12 -4.15
CA HIS A 476 32.97 -10.45 -4.19
C HIS A 476 33.18 -8.95 -4.34
N THR A 477 32.26 -8.26 -5.03
CA THR A 477 32.30 -6.80 -5.13
C THR A 477 31.54 -6.21 -3.94
N ALA A 478 32.13 -5.23 -3.25
CA ALA A 478 31.43 -4.51 -2.19
C ALA A 478 30.24 -3.74 -2.78
N ALA A 479 29.11 -3.73 -2.08
CA ALA A 479 27.91 -3.02 -2.48
C ALA A 479 28.10 -1.50 -2.31
N TYR A 480 27.43 -0.72 -3.16
CA TYR A 480 27.46 0.73 -3.12
C TYR A 480 26.06 1.28 -2.85
N MET A 481 25.98 2.49 -2.31
CA MET A 481 24.69 3.19 -2.31
C MET A 481 24.20 3.39 -3.74
N TYR A 482 23.00 2.93 -4.02
CA TYR A 482 22.25 3.17 -5.21
C TYR A 482 22.13 4.69 -5.46
N GLY A 483 22.40 5.11 -6.70
CA GLY A 483 22.57 6.54 -7.05
C GLY A 483 23.97 7.12 -6.76
N THR A 484 24.89 6.34 -6.20
CA THR A 484 26.33 6.67 -6.13
C THR A 484 27.14 5.82 -7.10
N PRO A 485 28.31 6.29 -7.58
CA PRO A 485 29.12 5.51 -8.50
C PRO A 485 29.50 4.16 -7.87
N CYS A 486 29.07 3.06 -8.50
CA CYS A 486 29.46 1.70 -8.11
C CYS A 486 30.93 1.38 -8.38
N SER A 487 31.70 2.40 -8.77
CA SER A 487 33.08 2.32 -9.15
C SER A 487 33.73 3.68 -9.33
N LEU A 488 35.06 3.67 -9.36
CA LEU A 488 35.88 4.84 -9.65
C LEU A 488 36.42 4.76 -11.09
N PRO A 489 35.98 5.64 -12.00
CA PRO A 489 36.53 5.73 -13.34
C PRO A 489 38.01 6.10 -13.33
N MET A 490 38.80 5.39 -14.13
CA MET A 490 40.22 5.62 -14.29
C MET A 490 40.58 5.63 -15.77
N GLN A 491 41.30 6.65 -16.21
CA GLN A 491 41.91 6.69 -17.53
C GLN A 491 43.43 6.60 -17.42
N ILE A 492 44.00 5.65 -18.14
CA ILE A 492 45.45 5.52 -18.30
C ILE A 492 45.84 6.18 -19.63
N THR A 493 46.68 7.19 -19.58
CA THR A 493 47.29 7.81 -20.78
C THR A 493 48.74 7.33 -20.94
N GLU A 494 49.47 7.88 -21.91
CA GLU A 494 50.90 7.59 -22.06
C GLU A 494 51.71 8.11 -20.85
N GLU A 495 51.29 9.23 -20.27
CA GLU A 495 52.06 9.95 -19.24
C GLU A 495 51.40 9.94 -17.85
N GLN A 496 50.07 9.76 -17.77
CA GLN A 496 49.30 9.99 -16.55
C GLN A 496 48.29 8.88 -16.24
N VAL A 497 47.90 8.82 -14.96
CA VAL A 497 46.68 8.17 -14.46
C VAL A 497 45.73 9.27 -14.05
N LEU A 498 44.55 9.30 -14.67
CA LEU A 498 43.51 10.29 -14.42
C LEU A 498 42.29 9.60 -13.79
N PHE A 499 41.67 10.27 -12.83
CA PHE A 499 40.42 9.85 -12.21
C PHE A 499 39.37 10.92 -12.47
N THR A 500 38.18 10.51 -12.88
CA THR A 500 37.03 11.40 -13.06
C THR A 500 35.90 10.94 -12.17
N GLU A 501 35.05 11.86 -11.72
CA GLU A 501 33.75 11.48 -11.19
C GLU A 501 32.95 10.80 -12.30
N MET A 502 32.18 9.75 -11.99
CA MET A 502 31.23 9.20 -12.96
C MET A 502 30.19 10.25 -13.32
N ASP A 503 29.83 10.27 -14.61
CA ASP A 503 28.72 11.08 -15.09
C ASP A 503 27.43 10.53 -14.48
N LYS A 504 26.84 11.27 -13.54
CA LYS A 504 25.54 10.97 -12.93
C LYS A 504 24.42 11.37 -13.87
N SER A 505 24.49 11.00 -15.15
CA SER A 505 23.52 11.47 -16.13
C SER A 505 22.15 10.92 -15.78
N LEU A 506 21.40 11.68 -14.98
CA LEU A 506 19.96 11.59 -14.86
C LEU A 506 19.43 11.75 -16.27
N ASP A 507 18.78 10.72 -16.79
CA ASP A 507 18.09 10.78 -18.07
C ASP A 507 16.60 10.54 -17.83
N LEU A 508 16.07 11.31 -16.88
CA LEU A 508 14.65 11.33 -16.56
C LEU A 508 13.90 12.17 -17.58
N GLU A 509 12.85 11.60 -18.15
CA GLU A 509 11.95 12.28 -19.06
C GLU A 509 10.55 12.37 -18.43
N LEU A 510 10.01 13.59 -18.37
CA LEU A 510 8.63 13.82 -17.98
C LEU A 510 7.70 13.62 -19.18
N ILE A 511 6.96 12.51 -19.19
CA ILE A 511 6.00 12.17 -20.24
C ILE A 511 4.74 13.02 -20.10
N ASP A 512 4.14 13.03 -18.91
CA ASP A 512 2.93 13.81 -18.62
C ASP A 512 2.99 14.45 -17.24
N ILE A 513 2.34 15.59 -17.09
CA ILE A 513 2.03 16.23 -15.81
C ILE A 513 0.73 17.01 -15.94
N ARG A 514 -0.17 16.83 -14.98
CA ARG A 514 -1.48 17.47 -14.98
C ARG A 514 -2.02 17.72 -13.58
N ALA A 515 -2.86 18.74 -13.46
CA ALA A 515 -3.74 18.88 -12.31
C ALA A 515 -4.95 17.96 -12.50
N THR A 516 -5.25 17.13 -11.50
CA THR A 516 -6.39 16.20 -11.50
C THR A 516 -7.62 16.78 -10.81
N THR A 517 -7.51 17.99 -10.24
CA THR A 517 -8.60 18.64 -9.50
C THR A 517 -9.67 19.19 -10.45
N PRO A 518 -10.91 18.70 -10.44
CA PRO A 518 -11.91 19.08 -11.46
C PRO A 518 -12.64 20.41 -11.17
N LEU A 519 -12.36 21.08 -10.05
CA LEU A 519 -13.07 22.28 -9.60
C LEU A 519 -13.14 23.37 -10.68
N TYR A 520 -14.35 23.59 -11.22
CA TYR A 520 -14.66 24.62 -12.22
C TYR A 520 -13.79 24.57 -13.48
N GLY A 521 -13.64 23.37 -14.07
CA GLY A 521 -12.97 23.20 -15.37
C GLY A 521 -11.48 22.86 -15.29
N LYS A 522 -11.10 22.00 -14.33
CA LYS A 522 -9.71 21.53 -14.09
C LYS A 522 -8.74 22.57 -13.49
N ASN A 523 -9.28 23.58 -12.81
CA ASN A 523 -8.48 24.68 -12.25
C ASN A 523 -8.05 24.43 -10.80
N LEU A 524 -6.88 24.95 -10.44
CA LEU A 524 -6.35 24.93 -9.08
C LEU A 524 -6.82 26.15 -8.29
N ARG A 525 -6.73 26.10 -6.96
CA ARG A 525 -7.07 27.24 -6.08
C ARG A 525 -5.97 27.47 -5.06
N THR A 526 -5.53 28.72 -4.95
CA THR A 526 -4.52 29.11 -3.95
C THR A 526 -4.99 28.77 -2.54
N THR A 527 -4.08 28.34 -1.68
CA THR A 527 -4.30 27.93 -0.27
C THR A 527 -5.19 26.71 -0.08
N MET A 528 -5.53 25.97 -1.14
CA MET A 528 -6.28 24.72 -1.08
C MET A 528 -5.41 23.55 -1.56
N LYS A 529 -5.73 22.33 -1.12
CA LYS A 529 -5.12 21.12 -1.69
C LYS A 529 -5.59 20.94 -3.14
N GLY A 530 -4.66 20.67 -4.04
CA GLY A 530 -4.90 20.27 -5.42
C GLY A 530 -4.30 18.90 -5.67
N GLY A 531 -5.05 18.05 -6.37
CA GLY A 531 -4.54 16.80 -6.94
C GLY A 531 -3.65 17.07 -8.15
N PHE A 532 -2.54 16.35 -8.21
CA PHE A 532 -1.55 16.34 -9.28
C PHE A 532 -1.28 14.90 -9.69
N GLU A 533 -0.97 14.71 -10.96
CA GLU A 533 -0.49 13.44 -11.47
C GLU A 533 0.61 13.70 -12.49
N TYR A 534 1.68 12.91 -12.43
CA TYR A 534 2.79 12.99 -13.36
C TYR A 534 3.29 11.59 -13.72
N THR A 535 3.78 11.46 -14.94
CA THR A 535 4.31 10.22 -15.50
C THR A 535 5.73 10.47 -16.00
N VAL A 536 6.67 9.65 -15.53
CA VAL A 536 8.10 9.81 -15.78
C VAL A 536 8.67 8.49 -16.30
N THR A 537 9.60 8.57 -17.23
CA THR A 537 10.47 7.45 -17.64
C THR A 537 11.93 7.81 -17.40
N ASN A 538 12.80 6.81 -17.37
CA ASN A 538 14.21 6.98 -17.13
C ASN A 538 15.03 6.16 -18.13
N HIS A 539 15.77 6.81 -19.02
CA HIS A 539 16.62 6.14 -20.02
C HIS A 539 18.04 5.87 -19.49
N GLY A 540 18.34 6.32 -18.27
CA GLY A 540 19.61 6.15 -17.57
C GLY A 540 19.57 5.02 -16.54
N ALA A 541 20.51 5.03 -15.59
CA ALA A 541 20.46 4.12 -14.44
C ALA A 541 19.21 4.44 -13.57
N GLU A 542 18.57 3.42 -12.96
CA GLU A 542 17.38 3.56 -12.08
C GLU A 542 17.52 4.82 -11.19
N TYR A 543 16.46 5.62 -11.13
CA TYR A 543 16.39 6.81 -10.30
C TYR A 543 15.72 6.45 -8.98
N TYR A 544 16.36 6.73 -7.85
CA TYR A 544 15.80 6.50 -6.53
C TYR A 544 16.09 7.69 -5.60
N ASP A 545 15.29 8.74 -5.75
CA ASP A 545 15.39 9.95 -4.93
C ASP A 545 14.05 10.70 -4.94
N THR A 546 14.06 11.88 -4.34
CA THR A 546 12.89 12.72 -4.18
C THR A 546 12.59 13.57 -5.40
N VAL A 547 11.31 13.80 -5.65
CA VAL A 547 10.81 14.80 -6.60
C VAL A 547 9.83 15.72 -5.90
N ARG A 548 9.52 16.86 -6.53
CA ARG A 548 8.52 17.80 -6.01
C ARG A 548 7.83 18.53 -7.15
N ILE A 549 6.53 18.80 -7.00
CA ILE A 549 5.81 19.63 -7.96
C ILE A 549 6.39 21.05 -7.94
N ALA A 550 6.57 21.64 -9.11
CA ALA A 550 7.02 23.01 -9.30
C ALA A 550 6.07 23.75 -10.24
N MET A 551 5.83 25.03 -9.95
CA MET A 551 4.97 25.90 -10.75
C MET A 551 5.71 27.18 -11.11
N ARG A 552 5.79 27.49 -12.40
CA ARG A 552 6.34 28.75 -12.90
C ARG A 552 5.22 29.61 -13.44
N LYS A 553 5.11 30.85 -12.98
CA LYS A 553 4.09 31.75 -13.51
C LYS A 553 4.40 32.11 -14.96
N VAL A 554 3.39 32.06 -15.83
CA VAL A 554 3.59 32.32 -17.27
C VAL A 554 4.16 33.72 -17.46
N GLY A 555 5.32 33.80 -18.11
CA GLY A 555 6.08 35.04 -18.35
C GLY A 555 7.11 35.39 -17.27
N GLU A 556 7.21 34.61 -16.19
CA GLU A 556 8.27 34.71 -15.18
C GLU A 556 9.32 33.61 -15.40
N GLN A 557 10.51 33.74 -14.81
CA GLN A 557 11.60 32.77 -15.01
C GLN A 557 11.67 31.71 -13.91
N ASP A 558 11.31 32.07 -12.68
CA ASP A 558 11.55 31.25 -11.51
C ASP A 558 10.40 30.28 -11.23
N TYR A 559 10.75 29.07 -10.82
CA TYR A 559 9.80 28.07 -10.32
C TYR A 559 9.54 28.27 -8.82
N THR A 560 8.29 28.08 -8.41
CA THR A 560 7.89 27.93 -7.01
C THR A 560 7.61 26.46 -6.72
N LEU A 561 8.24 25.91 -5.70
CA LEU A 561 8.03 24.53 -5.27
C LEU A 561 6.71 24.40 -4.49
N ILE A 562 5.93 23.38 -4.83
CA ILE A 562 4.60 23.10 -4.30
C ILE A 562 4.64 21.82 -3.47
N GLY A 563 3.89 21.77 -2.37
CA GLY A 563 3.74 20.53 -1.61
C GLY A 563 4.99 20.06 -0.87
N ASN A 564 5.03 18.79 -0.48
CA ASN A 564 6.22 18.16 0.09
C ASN A 564 7.05 17.45 -0.98
N LYS A 565 8.28 17.06 -0.63
CA LYS A 565 9.05 16.11 -1.45
C LYS A 565 8.33 14.76 -1.44
N VAL A 566 8.44 14.01 -2.52
CA VAL A 566 7.90 12.65 -2.66
C VAL A 566 9.01 11.74 -3.14
N MET A 567 9.18 10.57 -2.50
CA MET A 567 10.16 9.59 -2.95
C MET A 567 9.69 8.98 -4.28
N LEU A 568 10.56 8.94 -5.27
CA LEU A 568 10.28 8.39 -6.59
C LEU A 568 11.34 7.33 -6.92
N ASN A 569 10.87 6.15 -7.27
CA ASN A 569 11.69 5.11 -7.88
C ASN A 569 11.27 4.97 -9.35
N VAL A 570 12.19 5.19 -10.30
CA VAL A 570 11.97 4.93 -11.73
C VAL A 570 13.08 3.99 -12.23
N PRO A 571 12.79 2.68 -12.39
CA PRO A 571 13.75 1.76 -12.96
C PRO A 571 14.17 2.16 -14.38
N THR A 572 15.31 1.66 -14.84
CA THR A 572 15.79 1.90 -16.21
C THR A 572 14.77 1.41 -17.23
N ASP A 573 14.44 2.28 -18.18
CA ASP A 573 13.46 2.11 -19.26
C ASP A 573 12.02 1.81 -18.81
N GLU A 574 11.72 1.97 -17.52
CA GLU A 574 10.37 1.80 -16.96
C GLU A 574 9.60 3.12 -16.86
N VAL A 575 8.28 3.03 -16.99
CA VAL A 575 7.37 4.17 -16.89
C VAL A 575 6.66 4.13 -15.54
N VAL A 576 6.77 5.22 -14.77
CA VAL A 576 6.14 5.33 -13.46
C VAL A 576 5.20 6.54 -13.43
N THR A 577 3.95 6.28 -13.05
CA THR A 577 2.94 7.32 -12.80
C THR A 577 2.73 7.49 -11.30
N VAL A 578 2.74 8.74 -10.84
CA VAL A 578 2.51 9.09 -9.43
C VAL A 578 1.42 10.14 -9.34
N SER A 579 0.50 9.94 -8.40
CA SER A 579 -0.54 10.90 -8.04
C SER A 579 -0.30 11.45 -6.64
N THR A 580 -0.38 12.77 -6.47
CA THR A 580 -0.16 13.45 -5.17
C THR A 580 -1.22 14.53 -4.94
N ASN A 581 -1.37 14.96 -3.68
CA ASN A 581 -2.36 15.97 -3.30
C ASN A 581 -1.70 17.06 -2.45
N GLU A 582 -1.34 18.17 -3.09
CA GLU A 582 -0.47 19.18 -2.50
C GLU A 582 -1.19 20.50 -2.23
N LEU A 583 -0.79 21.19 -1.15
CA LEU A 583 -1.25 22.54 -0.88
C LEU A 583 -0.70 23.51 -1.95
N VAL A 584 -1.61 24.12 -2.72
CA VAL A 584 -1.26 25.09 -3.75
C VAL A 584 -0.90 26.44 -3.09
N SER A 585 0.39 26.71 -2.94
CA SER A 585 0.92 27.88 -2.20
C SER A 585 1.24 29.10 -3.07
N VAL A 586 0.88 29.08 -4.35
CA VAL A 586 1.09 30.19 -5.30
C VAL A 586 -0.11 31.12 -5.39
N GLY A 587 0.10 32.37 -5.82
CA GLY A 587 -0.96 33.35 -6.04
C GLY A 587 -1.80 33.06 -7.29
N VAL A 588 -2.85 33.86 -7.52
CA VAL A 588 -3.73 33.73 -8.69
C VAL A 588 -2.99 34.05 -10.00
N GLY A 589 -3.24 33.26 -11.04
CA GLY A 589 -2.67 33.46 -12.37
C GLY A 589 -2.54 32.17 -13.17
N MET A 590 -1.88 32.25 -14.33
CA MET A 590 -1.55 31.11 -15.18
C MET A 590 -0.15 30.60 -14.83
N TYR A 591 0.01 29.29 -14.70
CA TYR A 591 1.28 28.66 -14.33
C TYR A 591 1.59 27.46 -15.22
N GLU A 592 2.84 27.31 -15.60
CA GLU A 592 3.39 26.10 -16.18
C GLU A 592 3.75 25.12 -15.06
N LEU A 593 3.35 23.86 -15.23
CA LEU A 593 3.72 22.77 -14.33
C LEU A 593 5.08 22.18 -14.71
N ALA A 594 5.84 21.82 -13.69
CA ALA A 594 7.10 21.11 -13.82
C ALA A 594 7.28 20.14 -12.65
N LEU A 595 8.21 19.20 -12.83
CA LEU A 595 8.70 18.30 -11.80
C LEU A 595 10.13 18.71 -11.44
N ALA A 596 10.34 19.11 -10.19
CA ALA A 596 11.66 19.40 -9.65
C ALA A 596 12.34 18.09 -9.23
N ILE A 597 13.52 17.82 -9.80
CA ILE A 597 14.32 16.62 -9.60
C ILE A 597 15.43 16.91 -8.59
N TYR A 598 15.63 16.00 -7.64
CA TYR A 598 16.68 16.12 -6.63
C TYR A 598 17.73 15.02 -6.82
N GLN A 599 18.89 15.24 -6.22
CA GLN A 599 19.91 14.22 -6.06
C GLN A 599 20.33 14.13 -4.60
N ARG A 600 20.73 12.94 -4.19
CA ARG A 600 21.13 12.64 -2.82
C ARG A 600 22.20 13.59 -2.33
N GLY A 601 21.95 14.20 -1.17
CA GLY A 601 22.85 15.19 -0.55
C GLY A 601 22.74 16.60 -1.12
N VAL A 602 21.90 16.84 -2.13
CA VAL A 602 21.64 18.16 -2.71
C VAL A 602 20.32 18.71 -2.16
N ALA A 603 20.40 19.88 -1.52
CA ALA A 603 19.22 20.51 -0.89
C ALA A 603 18.24 21.08 -1.93
N GLU A 604 18.77 21.67 -3.00
CA GLU A 604 18.03 22.31 -4.08
C GLU A 604 17.80 21.36 -5.26
N PRO A 605 16.75 21.58 -6.08
CA PRO A 605 16.56 20.83 -7.32
C PRO A 605 17.77 20.97 -8.24
N VAL A 606 18.21 19.84 -8.82
CA VAL A 606 19.25 19.83 -9.85
C VAL A 606 18.67 20.12 -11.24
N GLU A 607 17.38 19.84 -11.43
CA GLU A 607 16.69 19.99 -12.71
C GLU A 607 15.19 20.23 -12.52
N TYR A 608 14.55 20.87 -13.50
CA TYR A 608 13.10 21.02 -13.61
C TYR A 608 12.62 20.46 -14.96
N LEU A 609 11.97 19.31 -14.94
CA LEU A 609 11.35 18.72 -16.11
C LEU A 609 9.99 19.37 -16.36
N ASN A 610 9.73 19.83 -17.58
CA ASN A 610 8.45 20.43 -17.95
C ASN A 610 8.07 19.99 -19.37
N ASN A 611 6.78 19.77 -19.61
CA ASN A 611 6.24 19.40 -20.92
C ASN A 611 5.35 20.51 -21.53
N GLY A 612 5.35 21.70 -20.93
CA GLY A 612 4.55 22.85 -21.36
C GLY A 612 3.09 22.84 -20.86
N THR A 613 2.68 21.92 -19.99
CA THR A 613 1.33 21.96 -19.39
C THR A 613 1.12 23.25 -18.60
N VAL A 614 0.03 23.98 -18.90
CA VAL A 614 -0.38 25.19 -18.20
C VAL A 614 -1.68 24.96 -17.44
N VAL A 615 -1.75 25.48 -16.21
CA VAL A 615 -2.93 25.47 -15.36
C VAL A 615 -3.27 26.88 -14.88
N GLU A 616 -4.55 27.14 -14.62
CA GLU A 616 -5.01 28.37 -13.97
C GLU A 616 -5.16 28.15 -12.46
N VAL A 617 -4.59 29.07 -11.67
CA VAL A 617 -4.78 29.15 -10.22
C VAL A 617 -5.75 30.28 -9.93
N LEU A 618 -6.87 29.94 -9.29
CA LEU A 618 -7.95 30.86 -8.94
C LEU A 618 -7.94 31.20 -7.45
N GLN A 619 -8.61 32.31 -7.07
CA GLN A 619 -8.88 32.59 -5.66
C GLN A 619 -9.78 31.49 -5.07
N PRO A 620 -9.65 31.10 -3.79
CA PRO A 620 -10.66 30.29 -3.13
C PRO A 620 -12.00 31.07 -3.03
N PRO A 621 -13.14 30.38 -2.95
CA PRO A 621 -14.43 31.04 -2.72
C PRO A 621 -14.43 31.83 -1.39
N PHE A 622 -15.11 32.98 -1.38
CA PHE A 622 -15.09 33.99 -0.29
C PHE A 622 -15.53 33.47 1.10
N ARG A 623 -16.17 32.29 1.16
CA ARG A 623 -16.34 31.48 2.36
C ARG A 623 -16.05 30.02 2.00
N GLN A 624 -15.11 29.39 2.68
CA GLN A 624 -15.02 27.93 2.72
C GLN A 624 -16.05 27.44 3.74
N SER A 625 -17.17 26.92 3.25
CA SER A 625 -18.16 26.21 4.05
C SER A 625 -18.52 24.98 3.26
N TYR A 626 -17.95 23.83 3.58
CA TYR A 626 -18.40 22.56 3.03
C TYR A 626 -19.54 22.02 3.88
N LEU A 627 -20.51 21.39 3.24
CA LEU A 627 -21.58 20.66 3.91
C LEU A 627 -21.73 19.35 3.14
N LEU A 628 -20.95 18.36 3.57
CA LEU A 628 -20.95 17.03 2.97
C LEU A 628 -22.10 16.21 3.52
N GLU A 629 -22.94 15.73 2.62
CA GLU A 629 -24.06 14.86 2.93
C GLU A 629 -23.98 13.58 2.10
N VAL A 630 -24.24 12.46 2.77
CA VAL A 630 -24.34 11.14 2.14
C VAL A 630 -25.77 10.95 1.66
N THR A 631 -25.96 11.06 0.35
CA THR A 631 -27.29 11.13 -0.27
C THR A 631 -28.00 9.78 -0.28
N GLU A 632 -27.23 8.69 -0.33
CA GLU A 632 -27.72 7.32 -0.37
C GLU A 632 -26.96 6.46 0.63
N PRO A 633 -27.60 5.46 1.26
CA PRO A 633 -26.91 4.56 2.17
C PRO A 633 -25.69 3.92 1.52
N MET A 634 -24.54 4.06 2.16
CA MET A 634 -23.32 3.36 1.80
C MET A 634 -23.61 1.85 1.74
N SER A 635 -23.11 1.19 0.70
CA SER A 635 -23.41 -0.23 0.47
C SER A 635 -22.34 -0.94 -0.35
N PHE A 636 -22.16 -2.22 -0.04
CA PHE A 636 -21.55 -3.17 -0.96
C PHE A 636 -22.57 -3.56 -2.03
N ALA A 637 -22.09 -4.18 -3.11
CA ALA A 637 -22.97 -4.77 -4.12
C ALA A 637 -23.96 -5.79 -3.52
N ASP A 638 -23.51 -6.55 -2.51
CA ASP A 638 -24.33 -7.40 -1.65
C ASP A 638 -23.77 -7.32 -0.22
N ASN A 639 -24.48 -6.64 0.68
CA ASN A 639 -24.06 -6.50 2.08
C ASN A 639 -24.06 -7.84 2.83
N ASP A 640 -24.86 -8.82 2.41
CA ASP A 640 -24.98 -10.10 3.10
C ASP A 640 -23.95 -11.14 2.59
N HIS A 641 -23.26 -10.85 1.48
CA HIS A 641 -22.27 -11.74 0.89
C HIS A 641 -21.07 -10.96 0.33
N VAL A 642 -20.25 -10.41 1.22
CA VAL A 642 -18.98 -9.75 0.87
C VAL A 642 -17.86 -10.79 0.82
N TYR A 643 -17.11 -10.81 -0.28
CA TYR A 643 -16.00 -11.73 -0.50
C TYR A 643 -14.67 -11.01 -0.36
N GLN A 644 -13.64 -11.68 0.17
CA GLN A 644 -12.31 -11.10 0.41
C GLN A 644 -11.68 -10.47 -0.85
N ASP A 645 -11.94 -11.05 -2.03
CA ASP A 645 -11.39 -10.64 -3.32
C ASP A 645 -12.34 -9.84 -4.20
N TYR A 646 -13.54 -9.50 -3.69
CA TYR A 646 -14.51 -8.69 -4.41
C TYR A 646 -15.26 -7.76 -3.45
N THR A 647 -14.65 -6.60 -3.25
CA THR A 647 -15.12 -5.55 -2.37
C THR A 647 -15.40 -4.35 -3.26
N ASN A 648 -16.63 -3.87 -3.26
CA ASN A 648 -17.03 -2.69 -4.03
C ASN A 648 -17.97 -1.89 -3.14
N LEU A 649 -17.38 -1.25 -2.14
CA LEU A 649 -18.11 -0.40 -1.23
C LEU A 649 -18.30 0.96 -1.90
N SER A 650 -19.57 1.35 -2.09
CA SER A 650 -19.92 2.61 -2.72
C SER A 650 -20.45 3.60 -1.70
N ILE A 651 -20.00 4.85 -1.79
CA ILE A 651 -20.55 5.98 -1.03
C ILE A 651 -20.79 7.16 -1.96
N THR A 652 -21.99 7.73 -1.90
CA THR A 652 -22.36 8.91 -2.70
C THR A 652 -22.38 10.15 -1.82
N LEU A 653 -21.50 11.09 -2.14
CA LEU A 653 -21.31 12.34 -1.42
C LEU A 653 -21.84 13.50 -2.24
N SER A 654 -22.66 14.34 -1.61
CA SER A 654 -23.05 15.64 -2.13
C SER A 654 -22.47 16.75 -1.27
N ASN A 655 -22.06 17.85 -1.90
CA ASN A 655 -21.63 19.05 -1.18
C ASN A 655 -22.64 20.16 -1.39
N SER A 656 -23.48 20.46 -0.40
CA SER A 656 -24.40 21.62 -0.46
C SER A 656 -23.73 22.93 -0.01
N GLY A 657 -22.44 22.87 0.34
CA GLY A 657 -21.59 23.99 0.68
C GLY A 657 -20.99 24.71 -0.53
N SER A 658 -19.86 25.39 -0.34
CA SER A 658 -19.14 26.13 -1.38
C SER A 658 -18.13 25.26 -2.11
N VAL A 659 -17.09 24.79 -1.43
CA VAL A 659 -16.09 23.86 -1.96
C VAL A 659 -15.57 22.98 -0.83
N TYR A 660 -15.43 21.70 -1.12
CA TYR A 660 -14.66 20.74 -0.34
C TYR A 660 -13.49 20.22 -1.19
N CYS A 661 -12.32 20.08 -0.58
CA CYS A 661 -11.18 19.34 -1.13
C CYS A 661 -10.47 18.65 0.01
N GLY A 662 -10.54 17.33 0.04
CA GLY A 662 -9.98 16.54 1.12
C GLY A 662 -10.13 15.06 0.86
N THR A 663 -9.88 14.28 1.88
CA THR A 663 -9.84 12.82 1.81
C THR A 663 -11.06 12.23 2.48
N VAL A 664 -11.65 11.21 1.85
CA VAL A 664 -12.68 10.35 2.42
C VAL A 664 -12.05 9.00 2.77
N GLU A 665 -12.31 8.55 3.98
CA GLU A 665 -11.72 7.35 4.58
C GLU A 665 -12.84 6.44 5.06
N VAL A 666 -12.62 5.12 4.96
CA VAL A 666 -13.56 4.11 5.46
C VAL A 666 -12.82 3.13 6.36
N TYR A 667 -13.38 2.92 7.54
CA TYR A 667 -12.84 2.06 8.60
C TYR A 667 -13.82 0.94 8.91
N ILE A 668 -13.30 -0.26 9.17
CA ILE A 668 -14.08 -1.46 9.48
C ILE A 668 -13.85 -1.84 10.94
N TYR A 669 -14.95 -2.19 11.60
CA TYR A 669 -15.01 -2.61 13.00
C TYR A 669 -15.76 -3.94 13.11
N SER A 670 -15.56 -4.64 14.22
CA SER A 670 -16.40 -5.79 14.59
C SER A 670 -17.85 -5.32 14.78
N ALA A 671 -18.84 -6.13 14.39
CA ALA A 671 -20.25 -5.81 14.63
C ALA A 671 -20.61 -5.62 16.12
N ASP A 672 -19.82 -6.23 17.02
CA ASP A 672 -20.00 -6.12 18.47
C ASP A 672 -19.29 -4.90 19.09
N ASP A 673 -18.39 -4.23 18.35
CA ASP A 673 -17.68 -3.02 18.79
C ASP A 673 -18.46 -1.75 18.46
N THR A 674 -19.57 -1.51 19.17
CA THR A 674 -20.42 -0.33 18.95
C THR A 674 -19.78 0.99 19.37
N ASP A 675 -18.68 0.93 20.12
CA ASP A 675 -17.96 2.10 20.63
C ASP A 675 -16.76 2.50 19.73
N GLN A 676 -16.49 1.74 18.65
CA GLN A 676 -15.46 2.01 17.65
C GLN A 676 -14.04 2.07 18.26
N TYR A 677 -13.75 1.19 19.22
CA TYR A 677 -12.45 1.21 19.89
C TYR A 677 -11.32 0.63 19.03
N TYR A 678 -11.62 -0.37 18.19
CA TYR A 678 -10.59 -1.10 17.44
C TYR A 678 -10.92 -1.17 15.95
N VAL A 679 -10.15 -0.42 15.14
CA VAL A 679 -10.19 -0.52 13.69
C VAL A 679 -9.59 -1.87 13.27
N LEU A 680 -10.39 -2.74 12.68
CA LEU A 680 -9.95 -4.04 12.16
C LEU A 680 -9.18 -3.90 10.84
N GLN A 681 -9.65 -3.00 10.00
CA GLN A 681 -9.06 -2.70 8.69
C GLN A 681 -9.54 -1.32 8.22
N ALA A 682 -8.76 -0.67 7.35
CA ALA A 682 -9.15 0.56 6.68
C ALA A 682 -8.99 0.40 5.16
N PHE A 683 -9.90 0.98 4.40
CA PHE A 683 -9.74 1.12 2.95
C PHE A 683 -8.72 2.22 2.64
N ALA A 684 -8.10 2.13 1.47
CA ALA A 684 -7.22 3.16 0.95
C ALA A 684 -7.99 4.49 0.80
N PRO A 685 -7.47 5.60 1.36
CA PRO A 685 -8.14 6.88 1.32
C PRO A 685 -8.41 7.34 -0.11
N ARG A 686 -9.53 8.04 -0.33
CA ARG A 686 -9.90 8.63 -1.62
C ARG A 686 -9.90 10.16 -1.53
N PHE A 687 -9.01 10.82 -2.26
CA PHE A 687 -9.00 12.27 -2.36
C PHE A 687 -10.11 12.74 -3.32
N VAL A 688 -10.88 13.73 -2.89
CA VAL A 688 -12.02 14.25 -3.65
C VAL A 688 -12.14 15.76 -3.49
N CYS A 689 -12.48 16.42 -4.58
CA CYS A 689 -12.82 17.83 -4.61
C CYS A 689 -14.23 18.02 -5.18
N LEU A 690 -15.09 18.70 -4.43
CA LEU A 690 -16.49 18.93 -4.76
C LEU A 690 -16.82 20.42 -4.70
N SER A 691 -17.33 20.97 -5.79
CA SER A 691 -17.98 22.29 -5.80
C SER A 691 -19.34 22.23 -5.10
N GLY A 692 -19.93 23.40 -4.87
CA GLY A 692 -21.29 23.50 -4.36
C GLY A 692 -22.32 22.90 -5.32
N ASN A 693 -23.19 22.06 -4.77
CA ASN A 693 -24.19 21.24 -5.44
C ASN A 693 -23.63 20.14 -6.35
N GLU A 694 -22.35 19.81 -6.27
CA GLU A 694 -21.81 18.62 -6.92
C GLU A 694 -22.08 17.37 -6.09
N THR A 695 -22.22 16.25 -6.80
CA THR A 695 -22.38 14.91 -6.22
C THR A 695 -21.41 13.97 -6.91
N VAL A 696 -20.78 13.09 -6.14
CA VAL A 696 -19.85 12.07 -6.64
C VAL A 696 -20.10 10.76 -5.90
N THR A 697 -19.95 9.65 -6.61
CA THR A 697 -19.88 8.33 -6.00
C THR A 697 -18.42 7.90 -5.95
N LEU A 698 -17.95 7.60 -4.74
CA LEU A 698 -16.64 6.99 -4.52
C LEU A 698 -16.83 5.48 -4.37
N VAL A 699 -15.93 4.72 -4.97
CA VAL A 699 -15.88 3.26 -4.85
C VAL A 699 -14.58 2.90 -4.15
N PHE A 700 -14.68 2.03 -3.15
CA PHE A 700 -13.57 1.42 -2.44
C PHE A 700 -13.54 -0.07 -2.76
N ASP A 701 -12.39 -0.49 -3.27
CA ASP A 701 -12.16 -1.78 -3.92
C ASP A 701 -10.96 -2.55 -3.35
N ASP A 702 -10.54 -2.19 -2.13
CA ASP A 702 -9.43 -2.84 -1.45
C ASP A 702 -9.83 -4.23 -0.92
N ILE A 703 -8.89 -5.19 -1.01
CA ILE A 703 -9.06 -6.55 -0.48
C ILE A 703 -9.38 -6.50 1.01
N LEU A 704 -10.44 -7.19 1.45
CA LEU A 704 -10.77 -7.31 2.86
C LEU A 704 -10.21 -8.59 3.46
N GLU A 705 -9.33 -8.45 4.44
CA GLU A 705 -8.69 -9.56 5.15
C GLU A 705 -9.43 -9.84 6.44
N LEU A 706 -10.70 -10.21 6.31
CA LEU A 706 -11.57 -10.49 7.44
C LEU A 706 -12.05 -11.94 7.32
N ASP A 707 -12.13 -12.63 8.46
CA ASP A 707 -12.73 -13.96 8.54
C ASP A 707 -14.24 -13.87 8.23
N ALA A 708 -14.89 -15.00 7.94
CA ALA A 708 -16.34 -15.01 7.81
C ALA A 708 -17.02 -14.54 9.11
N GLY A 709 -17.93 -13.58 9.01
CA GLY A 709 -18.46 -12.90 10.18
C GLY A 709 -19.25 -11.64 9.86
N GLN A 710 -19.75 -10.98 10.91
CA GLN A 710 -20.50 -9.74 10.82
C GLN A 710 -19.59 -8.55 11.18
N TYR A 711 -19.65 -7.51 10.36
CA TYR A 711 -18.80 -6.33 10.48
C TYR A 711 -19.59 -5.06 10.20
N THR A 712 -19.02 -3.92 10.62
CA THR A 712 -19.57 -2.60 10.34
C THR A 712 -18.51 -1.71 9.74
N ALA A 713 -18.80 -1.07 8.60
CA ALA A 713 -17.94 -0.04 8.01
C ALA A 713 -18.50 1.36 8.27
N TYR A 714 -17.62 2.31 8.60
CA TYR A 714 -17.95 3.72 8.83
C TYR A 714 -17.09 4.62 7.94
N ALA A 715 -17.73 5.59 7.30
CA ALA A 715 -17.08 6.59 6.46
C ALA A 715 -16.93 7.95 7.16
N TYR A 716 -15.74 8.53 7.01
CA TYR A 716 -15.36 9.84 7.53
C TYR A 716 -14.75 10.68 6.41
N TYR A 717 -14.76 11.99 6.60
CA TYR A 717 -14.02 12.90 5.74
C TYR A 717 -13.05 13.72 6.57
N THR A 718 -11.91 14.07 6.00
CA THR A 718 -10.93 14.94 6.64
C THR A 718 -11.34 16.39 6.47
N ASN A 719 -11.40 17.13 7.58
CA ASN A 719 -11.63 18.56 7.55
C ASN A 719 -10.35 19.32 7.17
N THR A 720 -10.44 20.64 7.07
CA THR A 720 -9.30 21.52 6.73
C THR A 720 -8.17 21.52 7.76
N LEU A 721 -8.40 20.98 8.97
CA LEU A 721 -7.41 20.80 10.03
C LEU A 721 -6.81 19.38 10.02
N GLY A 722 -7.19 18.54 9.06
CA GLY A 722 -6.75 17.14 8.96
C GLY A 722 -7.44 16.19 9.92
N SER A 723 -8.48 16.62 10.66
CA SER A 723 -9.22 15.73 11.55
C SER A 723 -10.29 14.96 10.78
N ALA A 724 -10.40 13.66 11.03
CA ALA A 724 -11.52 12.85 10.55
C ALA A 724 -12.84 13.29 11.22
N ILE A 725 -13.85 13.57 10.42
CA ILE A 725 -15.18 14.01 10.85
C ILE A 725 -16.22 13.06 10.27
N SER A 726 -17.19 12.65 11.09
CA SER A 726 -18.29 11.81 10.65
C SER A 726 -19.13 12.50 9.58
N LEU A 727 -19.48 11.73 8.55
CA LEU A 727 -20.38 12.16 7.49
C LEU A 727 -21.84 12.15 7.97
N ASN A 728 -22.65 13.09 7.46
CA ASN A 728 -24.07 13.23 7.78
C ASN A 728 -24.96 12.73 6.61
N PRO A 729 -26.14 12.14 6.88
CA PRO A 729 -26.54 11.58 8.16
C PRO A 729 -25.68 10.36 8.48
N THR A 730 -25.31 10.18 9.76
CA THR A 730 -24.44 9.07 10.20
C THR A 730 -24.96 7.69 9.82
N LEU A 731 -26.29 7.54 9.73
CA LEU A 731 -26.93 6.30 9.31
C LEU A 731 -26.58 5.91 7.85
N ASN A 732 -26.40 6.90 6.97
CA ASN A 732 -26.07 6.64 5.57
C ASN A 732 -24.56 6.46 5.35
N SER A 733 -23.72 6.97 6.25
CA SER A 733 -22.26 6.77 6.21
C SER A 733 -21.80 5.50 6.94
N THR A 734 -22.73 4.62 7.29
CA THR A 734 -22.47 3.35 7.98
C THR A 734 -23.13 2.21 7.22
N VAL A 735 -22.45 1.06 7.12
CA VAL A 735 -23.05 -0.17 6.60
C VAL A 735 -22.64 -1.37 7.44
N ASN A 736 -23.62 -2.21 7.78
CA ASN A 736 -23.36 -3.54 8.33
C ASN A 736 -23.23 -4.51 7.16
N PHE A 737 -22.25 -5.41 7.22
CA PHE A 737 -22.04 -6.39 6.18
C PHE A 737 -21.55 -7.73 6.74
N THR A 738 -21.75 -8.77 5.94
CA THR A 738 -21.35 -10.14 6.25
C THR A 738 -20.23 -10.56 5.32
N MET A 739 -19.07 -10.88 5.90
CA MET A 739 -18.03 -11.58 5.19
C MET A 739 -18.41 -13.06 5.09
N VAL A 740 -18.31 -13.62 3.88
CA VAL A 740 -18.60 -15.04 3.62
C VAL A 740 -17.34 -15.80 3.20
N ASP A 741 -17.27 -17.06 3.59
CA ASP A 741 -16.17 -17.94 3.21
C ASP A 741 -16.19 -18.20 1.70
N GLY A 742 -15.09 -17.87 1.02
CA GLY A 742 -14.89 -18.17 -0.39
C GLY A 742 -14.29 -17.01 -1.18
N LYS A 743 -13.80 -17.34 -2.37
CA LYS A 743 -13.51 -16.34 -3.42
C LYS A 743 -14.76 -16.12 -4.24
N HIS A 744 -14.93 -14.91 -4.79
CA HIS A 744 -15.98 -14.63 -5.76
C HIS A 744 -15.86 -15.59 -6.95
N GLY A 745 -16.65 -16.68 -6.96
CA GLY A 745 -16.56 -17.73 -7.99
C GLY A 745 -16.77 -19.18 -7.53
N THR A 746 -17.01 -19.45 -6.24
CA THR A 746 -17.33 -20.83 -5.78
C THR A 746 -18.51 -20.88 -4.81
N ALA A 747 -19.74 -20.74 -5.31
CA ALA A 747 -20.90 -21.62 -5.02
C ALA A 747 -22.25 -20.98 -5.44
N LEU A 748 -23.08 -21.82 -6.06
CA LEU A 748 -24.48 -21.61 -6.44
C LEU A 748 -25.45 -21.94 -5.27
N GLN A 749 -26.48 -21.10 -5.13
CA GLN A 749 -27.87 -21.34 -4.69
C GLN A 749 -28.21 -22.22 -3.46
N SER A 750 -29.03 -21.68 -2.53
CA SER A 750 -30.47 -22.02 -2.47
C SER A 750 -31.30 -21.03 -1.62
N THR A 751 -32.60 -21.00 -1.90
CA THR A 751 -33.61 -19.98 -1.58
C THR A 751 -34.47 -20.25 -0.33
N ARG A 752 -34.95 -19.14 0.29
CA ARG A 752 -36.16 -18.93 1.15
C ARG A 752 -36.15 -19.54 2.57
N GLN A 753 -36.79 -18.98 3.62
CA GLN A 753 -38.04 -18.20 3.70
C GLN A 753 -38.16 -17.41 5.04
N ASP A 754 -39.01 -16.37 5.04
CA ASP A 754 -39.51 -15.44 6.09
C ASP A 754 -39.46 -15.83 7.60
N ASP A 755 -39.29 -14.83 8.50
CA ASP A 755 -40.41 -14.38 9.37
C ASP A 755 -40.16 -13.11 10.24
N MET A 756 -41.20 -12.25 10.23
CA MET A 756 -41.64 -11.21 11.19
C MET A 756 -40.93 -9.84 11.30
N VAL A 757 -41.65 -8.78 10.89
CA VAL A 757 -41.36 -7.35 11.15
C VAL A 757 -42.29 -6.84 12.26
N ILE A 758 -41.74 -6.18 13.29
CA ILE A 758 -42.52 -5.42 14.28
C ILE A 758 -42.79 -4.03 13.70
N ASN A 759 -44.03 -3.76 13.27
CA ASN A 759 -44.48 -2.43 12.85
C ASN A 759 -45.16 -1.73 14.02
N ILE A 760 -44.75 -0.49 14.29
CA ILE A 760 -45.28 0.36 15.35
C ILE A 760 -45.82 1.64 14.71
N GLU A 761 -47.14 1.77 14.65
CA GLU A 761 -47.81 2.94 14.09
C GLU A 761 -48.37 3.80 15.24
N PRO A 762 -47.82 5.00 15.47
CA PRO A 762 -48.37 5.93 16.45
C PRO A 762 -49.53 6.74 15.84
N GLU A 763 -50.71 6.68 16.45
CA GLU A 763 -51.85 7.52 16.10
C GLU A 763 -52.41 8.19 17.37
N GLY A 764 -52.07 9.47 17.58
CA GLY A 764 -52.45 10.21 18.79
C GLY A 764 -51.82 9.66 20.08
N ASN A 765 -52.66 9.35 21.08
CA ASN A 765 -52.23 8.77 22.37
C ASN A 765 -52.18 7.23 22.35
N THR A 766 -52.36 6.60 21.19
CA THR A 766 -52.38 5.15 21.05
C THR A 766 -51.26 4.65 20.15
N MET A 767 -50.79 3.44 20.44
CA MET A 767 -49.75 2.72 19.72
C MET A 767 -50.29 1.34 19.34
N PHE A 768 -50.02 0.88 18.12
CA PHE A 768 -50.35 -0.48 17.69
C PHE A 768 -49.07 -1.29 17.48
N ILE A 769 -49.01 -2.52 18.00
CA ILE A 769 -47.88 -3.45 17.82
C ILE A 769 -48.39 -4.68 17.06
N ALA A 770 -48.02 -4.78 15.78
CA ALA A 770 -48.43 -5.88 14.92
C ALA A 770 -47.50 -7.10 15.05
N THR A 771 -48.06 -8.30 15.26
CA THR A 771 -47.33 -9.58 15.26
C THR A 771 -48.16 -10.70 14.64
N GLU A 772 -47.51 -11.79 14.22
CA GLU A 772 -48.26 -13.00 13.85
C GLU A 772 -48.88 -13.64 15.11
N GLY A 773 -50.20 -13.56 15.23
CA GLY A 773 -50.96 -13.97 16.41
C GLY A 773 -50.84 -13.02 17.61
N LYS A 774 -51.71 -13.19 18.62
CA LYS A 774 -51.66 -12.42 19.88
C LYS A 774 -50.52 -12.93 20.76
N LYS A 775 -49.58 -12.04 21.10
CA LYS A 775 -48.42 -12.31 21.97
C LYS A 775 -48.37 -11.25 23.07
N GLN A 776 -47.65 -11.54 24.15
CA GLN A 776 -47.46 -10.57 25.24
C GLN A 776 -46.23 -9.70 24.96
N ALA A 777 -46.45 -8.41 24.83
CA ALA A 777 -45.40 -7.39 24.71
C ALA A 777 -45.06 -6.79 26.08
N LYS A 778 -43.78 -6.53 26.30
CA LYS A 778 -43.26 -5.86 27.49
C LYS A 778 -42.54 -4.59 27.09
N ILE A 779 -42.98 -3.46 27.63
CA ILE A 779 -42.40 -2.15 27.37
C ILE A 779 -41.55 -1.79 28.57
N TYR A 780 -40.27 -1.54 28.35
CA TYR A 780 -39.29 -1.16 29.36
C TYR A 780 -38.87 0.28 29.16
N ASP A 781 -38.60 1.00 30.24
CA ASP A 781 -37.89 2.26 30.13
C ASP A 781 -36.39 2.02 29.83
N THR A 782 -35.64 3.09 29.57
CA THR A 782 -34.20 3.01 29.29
C THR A 782 -33.36 2.50 30.48
N LEU A 783 -33.93 2.40 31.68
CA LEU A 783 -33.29 1.83 32.85
C LEU A 783 -33.63 0.34 33.04
N GLY A 784 -34.33 -0.27 32.06
CA GLY A 784 -34.68 -1.69 32.06
C GLY A 784 -35.85 -2.03 32.98
N ARG A 785 -36.60 -1.05 33.50
CA ARG A 785 -37.77 -1.29 34.36
C ARG A 785 -38.99 -1.50 33.50
N LEU A 786 -39.82 -2.49 33.83
CA LEU A 786 -41.05 -2.77 33.10
C LEU A 786 -42.06 -1.63 33.31
N ALA A 787 -42.25 -0.82 32.26
CA ALA A 787 -43.16 0.32 32.25
C ALA A 787 -44.60 -0.10 31.93
N ALA A 788 -44.80 -1.09 31.04
CA ALA A 788 -46.11 -1.66 30.75
C ALA A 788 -45.99 -3.10 30.20
N SER A 789 -47.03 -3.91 30.36
CA SER A 789 -47.17 -5.18 29.65
C SER A 789 -48.54 -5.25 29.00
N VAL A 790 -48.56 -5.51 27.70
CA VAL A 790 -49.72 -5.33 26.83
C VAL A 790 -49.80 -6.49 25.84
N GLU A 791 -50.99 -6.75 25.28
CA GLU A 791 -51.17 -7.78 24.25
C GLU A 791 -51.00 -7.15 22.86
N THR A 792 -50.31 -7.85 21.96
CA THR A 792 -50.10 -7.39 20.57
C THR A 792 -51.37 -7.55 19.74
N ASN A 793 -51.43 -6.85 18.60
CA ASN A 793 -52.59 -6.75 17.70
C ASN A 793 -53.84 -6.08 18.32
N GLU A 794 -53.64 -5.26 19.35
CA GLU A 794 -54.65 -4.36 19.93
C GLU A 794 -54.12 -2.93 20.02
N ASN A 795 -55.02 -1.95 20.06
CA ASN A 795 -54.65 -0.55 20.29
C ASN A 795 -54.24 -0.36 21.75
N ILE A 796 -53.00 0.09 21.96
CA ILE A 796 -52.41 0.29 23.27
C ILE A 796 -52.44 1.76 23.62
N ASP A 797 -53.13 2.13 24.70
CA ASP A 797 -53.08 3.50 25.22
C ASP A 797 -51.71 3.75 25.89
N VAL A 798 -50.96 4.70 25.34
CA VAL A 798 -49.63 5.08 25.83
C VAL A 798 -49.64 6.43 26.54
N SER A 799 -50.81 7.03 26.78
CA SER A 799 -50.94 8.32 27.48
C SER A 799 -50.44 8.29 28.92
N THR A 800 -50.36 7.10 29.53
CA THR A 800 -49.84 6.91 30.89
C THR A 800 -48.31 6.77 30.93
N LEU A 801 -47.65 6.62 29.78
CA LEU A 801 -46.19 6.57 29.70
C LEU A 801 -45.62 8.00 29.64
N SER A 802 -44.56 8.24 30.42
CA SER A 802 -43.87 9.53 30.42
C SER A 802 -43.17 9.76 29.08
N ARG A 803 -42.99 11.02 28.65
CA ARG A 803 -42.18 11.33 27.46
C ARG A 803 -40.77 10.76 27.59
N GLY A 804 -40.28 10.08 26.55
CA GLY A 804 -38.98 9.41 26.60
C GLY A 804 -38.87 8.20 25.68
N ILE A 805 -37.68 7.57 25.71
CA ILE A 805 -37.38 6.36 24.94
C ILE A 805 -37.82 5.13 25.74
N TYR A 806 -38.45 4.18 25.06
CA TYR A 806 -38.81 2.89 25.63
C TYR A 806 -38.35 1.75 24.72
N ILE A 807 -38.16 0.58 25.33
CA ILE A 807 -37.76 -0.66 24.69
C ILE A 807 -38.95 -1.61 24.73
N VAL A 808 -39.49 -1.95 23.58
CA VAL A 808 -40.57 -2.95 23.45
C VAL A 808 -39.94 -4.30 23.15
N ARG A 809 -40.29 -5.32 23.94
CA ARG A 809 -39.91 -6.71 23.73
C ARG A 809 -41.12 -7.59 23.49
N VAL A 810 -41.03 -8.47 22.49
CA VAL A 810 -42.02 -9.52 22.21
C VAL A 810 -41.25 -10.81 21.92
N GLY A 811 -41.20 -11.74 22.87
CA GLY A 811 -40.25 -12.87 22.79
C GLY A 811 -38.80 -12.39 22.83
N ASP A 812 -37.96 -12.87 21.91
CA ASP A 812 -36.53 -12.51 21.80
C ASP A 812 -36.29 -11.22 20.98
N MET A 813 -37.33 -10.68 20.35
CA MET A 813 -37.24 -9.48 19.52
C MET A 813 -37.34 -8.20 20.35
N THR A 814 -36.55 -7.19 19.99
CA THR A 814 -36.48 -5.91 20.70
C THR A 814 -36.54 -4.72 19.72
N ARG A 815 -37.39 -3.72 20.01
CA ARG A 815 -37.48 -2.45 19.25
C ARG A 815 -37.49 -1.24 20.19
N LYS A 816 -36.89 -0.13 19.76
CA LYS A 816 -36.92 1.14 20.50
C LYS A 816 -38.01 2.05 19.94
N ILE A 817 -38.77 2.68 20.84
CA ILE A 817 -39.80 3.67 20.52
C ILE A 817 -39.52 4.96 21.28
N PHE A 818 -39.97 6.10 20.74
CA PHE A 818 -39.87 7.39 21.39
C PHE A 818 -41.26 8.01 21.55
N ILE A 819 -41.67 8.29 22.78
CA ILE A 819 -42.94 8.94 23.11
C ILE A 819 -42.68 10.44 23.30
N LYS A 820 -43.31 11.26 22.45
CA LYS A 820 -43.04 12.71 22.29
C LYS A 820 -43.74 13.63 23.28
#